data_AF-A0A812CBX7-F1
#
_entry.id   AF-A0A812CBX7-F1
#
_cell.length_a   1.000
_cell.length_b   1.000
_cell.length_c   1.000
_cell.angle_alpha   90.00
_cell.angle_beta   90.00
_cell.angle_gamma   90.00
#
_symmetry.space_group_name_H-M   'P 1'
#
loop_
_entity.id
_entity.type
_entity.pdbx_description
1 polymer ?
#
loop_
_entity_poly.entity_id
_entity_poly.type
_entity_poly.pdbx_seq_one_letter_code
_entity_poly.pdbx_strand_id
1 'polypeptide(L)'
;MCQYWKNFDLQDLQKNLDTTATEIANRQDESDISRKKLVDQSRDFKKNTPEDVRKVVAPLLRSFQSEVDALSKRSKFVETSFLSVYKKLIDMPDPVPFLEHALNIQKKAQKVQDLEIENKQLRETLDDYNHEFAEVKNQEVTIKQLREKLKEYEDRMEATADARAKEKEKEVQKVFAEKERQLQETQMSVAKKLGEAEQKVSTLHSALESVQSELFDVKAKYDEATMAKSDETEMIMADLERANERAAAAERQVEQLMQQQLIASSQNMQESISLQKAPDMEQALDILKHSNLEVELSAKEKEISQLVDDVQRLQASLAKLRDSSSVQITKLEEELNTQSKAYQQLEDKLQSQRDYDEIYRELSVMKSIEFSKSSEEDLVTSQSKSLELLLLEKNKSLQAETTQLKMAHSELSKQYNKLQENYKEAASTITEQKGMISQLEEDLRSVNALSSMFRGTAEGIEAKPTTPTTEMMADFVKEMTPPVNDGDKSTLTAASSLLPIVQSQRERYRIRAQDLEAQNLVLKQQVTLLQNETDKLRSDNVKLYEKIRFLQSYPNKSENHASSVDDTESQYSSQYEERLNPFNTFNRKERMKRYMNLKPYDKITLSMGRFIMGNKVARTVTFFYTIFLHCFVFLVLYKLAHTESCKRDMAAECQERFAAHMMKFHKGHE
;
A
#
# COMPACT_ATOMS: atom_id res chain seq x y z
N MET A 1 -20.75 9.34 -68.70
CA MET A 1 -21.05 8.76 -70.04
C MET A 1 -22.52 8.37 -70.19
N CYS A 2 -23.07 7.43 -69.39
CA CYS A 2 -24.51 7.07 -69.48
C CYS A 2 -25.45 8.29 -69.34
N GLN A 3 -25.21 9.17 -68.35
CA GLN A 3 -25.98 10.40 -68.17
C GLN A 3 -25.90 11.36 -69.37
N TYR A 4 -24.76 11.39 -70.08
CA TYR A 4 -24.59 12.23 -71.26
C TYR A 4 -25.48 11.74 -72.41
N TRP A 5 -25.49 10.44 -72.69
CA TRP A 5 -26.34 9.85 -73.73
C TRP A 5 -27.83 9.94 -73.43
N LYS A 6 -28.22 9.85 -72.15
CA LYS A 6 -29.60 10.13 -71.73
C LYS A 6 -30.03 11.56 -72.02
N ASN A 7 -29.14 12.52 -71.76
CA ASN A 7 -29.44 13.94 -72.01
C ASN A 7 -29.35 14.30 -73.51
N PHE A 8 -28.54 13.57 -74.28
CA PHE A 8 -28.41 13.75 -75.72
C PHE A 8 -29.67 13.28 -76.48
N ASP A 9 -30.41 12.31 -75.92
CA ASP A 9 -31.66 11.76 -76.45
C ASP A 9 -31.59 11.44 -77.95
N LEU A 10 -30.82 10.40 -78.28
CA LEU A 10 -30.62 9.96 -79.66
C LEU A 10 -31.95 9.59 -80.34
N GLN A 11 -32.93 9.08 -79.59
CA GLN A 11 -34.23 8.67 -80.13
C GLN A 11 -35.03 9.89 -80.60
N ASP A 12 -35.07 10.97 -79.82
CA ASP A 12 -35.73 12.21 -80.23
C ASP A 12 -35.02 12.83 -81.45
N LEU A 13 -33.68 12.84 -81.46
CA LEU A 13 -32.92 13.30 -82.61
C LEU A 13 -33.22 12.47 -83.88
N GLN A 14 -33.26 11.14 -83.77
CA GLN A 14 -33.60 10.24 -84.87
C GLN A 14 -35.00 10.52 -85.42
N LYS A 15 -35.99 10.70 -84.54
CA LYS A 15 -37.36 11.05 -84.93
C LYS A 15 -37.45 12.40 -85.65
N ASN A 16 -36.71 13.40 -85.18
CA ASN A 16 -36.63 14.72 -85.81
C ASN A 16 -35.98 14.63 -87.20
N LEU A 17 -34.93 13.82 -87.34
CA LEU A 17 -34.27 13.59 -88.63
C LEU A 17 -35.16 12.80 -89.61
N ASP A 18 -35.90 11.79 -89.17
CA ASP A 18 -36.89 11.06 -89.97
C ASP A 18 -37.95 11.99 -90.55
N THR A 19 -38.47 12.87 -89.69
CA THR A 19 -39.48 13.88 -90.09
C THR A 19 -38.90 14.81 -91.15
N THR A 20 -37.68 15.31 -90.93
CA THR A 20 -36.99 16.20 -91.89
C THR A 20 -36.68 15.49 -93.20
N ALA A 21 -36.27 14.22 -93.17
CA ALA A 21 -36.01 13.43 -94.38
C ALA A 21 -37.30 13.22 -95.20
N THR A 22 -38.42 12.97 -94.53
CA THR A 22 -39.74 12.83 -95.17
C THR A 22 -40.19 14.15 -95.81
N GLU A 23 -40.00 15.28 -95.12
CA GLU A 23 -40.29 16.61 -95.68
C GLU A 23 -39.42 16.91 -96.91
N ILE A 24 -38.14 16.55 -96.89
CA ILE A 24 -37.24 16.71 -98.03
C ILE A 24 -37.73 15.88 -99.22
N ALA A 25 -38.13 14.61 -99.01
CA ALA A 25 -38.67 13.77 -100.07
C ALA A 25 -39.93 14.37 -100.70
N ASN A 26 -40.87 14.85 -99.87
CA ASN A 26 -42.09 15.52 -100.37
C ASN A 26 -41.75 16.79 -101.17
N ARG A 27 -40.78 17.60 -100.70
CA ARG A 27 -40.33 18.81 -101.42
C ARG A 27 -39.61 18.48 -102.73
N GLN A 28 -38.90 17.36 -102.81
CA GLN A 28 -38.29 16.88 -104.06
C GLN A 28 -39.38 16.58 -105.09
N ASP A 29 -40.43 15.84 -104.69
CA ASP A 29 -41.55 15.52 -105.57
C ASP A 29 -42.30 16.78 -106.05
N GLU A 30 -42.57 17.73 -105.14
CA GLU A 30 -43.18 19.03 -105.48
C GLU A 30 -42.29 19.85 -106.44
N SER A 31 -40.97 19.85 -106.22
CA SER A 31 -40.00 20.54 -107.07
C SER A 31 -39.96 19.95 -108.48
N ASP A 32 -39.99 18.62 -108.61
CA ASP A 32 -40.00 17.95 -109.91
C ASP A 32 -41.33 18.19 -110.66
N ILE A 33 -42.48 18.20 -109.98
CA ILE A 33 -43.79 18.54 -110.56
C ILE A 33 -43.81 20.02 -111.01
N SER A 34 -43.39 20.95 -110.14
CA SER A 34 -43.39 22.39 -110.44
C SER A 34 -42.42 22.73 -111.57
N ARG A 35 -41.25 22.08 -111.64
CA ARG A 35 -40.32 22.19 -112.77
C ARG A 35 -40.95 21.73 -114.08
N LYS A 36 -41.65 20.59 -114.08
CA LYS A 36 -42.36 20.09 -115.28
C LYS A 36 -43.42 21.09 -115.75
N LYS A 37 -44.21 21.64 -114.82
CA LYS A 37 -45.20 22.69 -115.10
C LYS A 37 -44.56 23.94 -115.70
N LEU A 38 -43.41 24.38 -115.18
CA LEU A 38 -42.68 25.54 -115.69
C LEU A 38 -42.16 25.31 -117.13
N VAL A 39 -41.69 24.09 -117.43
CA VAL A 39 -41.27 23.70 -118.78
C VAL A 39 -42.46 23.72 -119.75
N ASP A 40 -43.61 23.17 -119.35
CA ASP A 40 -44.82 23.18 -120.16
C ASP A 40 -45.31 24.62 -120.42
N GLN A 41 -45.35 25.48 -119.39
CA GLN A 41 -45.68 26.91 -119.53
C GLN A 41 -44.69 27.67 -120.44
N SER A 42 -43.40 27.37 -120.33
CA SER A 42 -42.36 27.94 -121.21
C SER A 42 -42.57 27.54 -122.68
N ARG A 43 -42.96 26.28 -122.92
CA ARG A 43 -43.28 25.77 -124.27
C ARG A 43 -44.55 26.41 -124.82
N ASP A 44 -45.59 26.56 -124.00
CA ASP A 44 -46.84 27.21 -124.39
C ASP A 44 -46.63 28.70 -124.71
N PHE A 45 -45.84 29.40 -123.89
CA PHE A 45 -45.40 30.78 -124.17
C PHE A 45 -44.69 30.87 -125.52
N LYS A 46 -43.79 29.93 -125.82
CA LYS A 46 -43.07 29.89 -127.11
C LYS A 46 -43.99 29.63 -128.30
N LYS A 47 -45.09 28.88 -128.13
CA LYS A 47 -46.03 28.53 -129.20
C LYS A 47 -47.03 29.66 -129.50
N ASN A 48 -47.50 30.35 -128.47
CA ASN A 48 -48.66 31.26 -128.56
C ASN A 48 -48.28 32.76 -128.61
N THR A 49 -46.98 33.10 -128.60
CA THR A 49 -46.49 34.50 -128.55
C THR A 49 -45.88 34.98 -129.87
N PRO A 50 -46.16 36.23 -130.29
CA PRO A 50 -45.52 36.90 -131.44
C PRO A 50 -43.98 36.87 -131.42
N GLU A 51 -43.35 36.87 -132.61
CA GLU A 51 -41.91 36.63 -132.77
C GLU A 51 -41.03 37.77 -132.23
N ASP A 52 -41.49 39.01 -132.32
CA ASP A 52 -40.87 40.23 -131.80
C ASP A 52 -40.75 40.20 -130.27
N VAL A 53 -41.84 39.85 -129.56
CA VAL A 53 -41.85 39.69 -128.10
C VAL A 53 -40.95 38.52 -127.68
N ARG A 54 -40.94 37.43 -128.44
CA ARG A 54 -40.08 36.27 -128.16
C ARG A 54 -38.59 36.61 -128.23
N LYS A 55 -38.17 37.48 -129.17
CA LYS A 55 -36.76 37.90 -129.30
C LYS A 55 -36.30 38.71 -128.08
N VAL A 56 -37.16 39.57 -127.53
CA VAL A 56 -36.83 40.39 -126.35
C VAL A 56 -36.83 39.56 -125.06
N VAL A 57 -37.78 38.63 -124.91
CA VAL A 57 -37.93 37.82 -123.68
C VAL A 57 -36.95 36.63 -123.63
N ALA A 58 -36.45 36.15 -124.76
CA ALA A 58 -35.59 34.95 -124.80
C ALA A 58 -34.31 35.03 -123.95
N PRO A 59 -33.54 36.14 -123.93
CA PRO A 59 -32.38 36.26 -123.03
C PRO A 59 -32.76 36.20 -121.55
N LEU A 60 -33.87 36.84 -121.16
CA LEU A 60 -34.39 36.83 -119.79
C LEU A 60 -34.83 35.42 -119.36
N LEU A 61 -35.57 34.71 -120.22
CA LEU A 61 -36.02 33.34 -119.96
C LEU A 61 -34.84 32.37 -119.81
N ARG A 62 -33.78 32.53 -120.62
CA ARG A 62 -32.53 31.75 -120.48
C ARG A 62 -31.80 32.05 -119.17
N SER A 63 -31.77 33.31 -118.74
CA SER A 63 -31.16 33.70 -117.46
C SER A 63 -31.92 33.09 -116.28
N PHE A 64 -33.26 33.19 -116.25
CA PHE A 64 -34.09 32.52 -115.24
C PHE A 64 -33.93 31.00 -115.26
N GLN A 65 -33.85 30.38 -116.45
CA GLN A 65 -33.60 28.94 -116.56
C GLN A 65 -32.25 28.55 -115.95
N SER A 66 -31.18 29.31 -116.25
CA SER A 66 -29.84 29.08 -115.69
C SER A 66 -29.84 29.20 -114.16
N GLU A 67 -30.53 30.20 -113.61
CA GLU A 67 -30.61 30.38 -112.14
C GLU A 67 -31.43 29.26 -111.48
N VAL A 68 -32.56 28.87 -112.07
CA VAL A 68 -33.39 27.74 -111.57
C VAL A 68 -32.60 26.43 -111.63
N ASP A 69 -31.83 26.20 -112.69
CA ASP A 69 -30.98 25.01 -112.82
C ASP A 69 -29.83 25.02 -111.79
N ALA A 70 -29.20 26.17 -111.54
CA ALA A 70 -28.17 26.33 -110.50
C ALA A 70 -28.74 26.11 -109.09
N LEU A 71 -29.91 26.69 -108.80
CA LEU A 71 -30.61 26.50 -107.52
C LEU A 71 -31.00 25.04 -107.32
N SER A 72 -31.52 24.38 -108.37
CA SER A 72 -31.86 22.96 -108.34
C SER A 72 -30.64 22.08 -108.06
N LYS A 73 -29.49 22.39 -108.68
CA LYS A 73 -28.23 21.67 -108.44
C LYS A 73 -27.76 21.83 -107.00
N ARG A 74 -27.84 23.04 -106.43
CA ARG A 74 -27.49 23.31 -105.03
C ARG A 74 -28.44 22.60 -104.07
N SER A 75 -29.75 22.63 -104.32
CA SER A 75 -30.75 21.92 -103.50
C SER A 75 -30.50 20.42 -103.50
N LYS A 76 -30.36 19.81 -104.67
CA LYS A 76 -30.06 18.37 -104.80
C LYS A 76 -28.77 17.97 -104.09
N PHE A 77 -27.74 18.81 -104.13
CA PHE A 77 -26.49 18.55 -103.40
C PHE A 77 -26.70 18.56 -101.88
N VAL A 78 -27.41 19.57 -101.34
CA VAL A 78 -27.70 19.67 -99.91
C VAL A 78 -28.59 18.51 -99.45
N GLU A 79 -29.64 18.20 -100.19
CA GLU A 79 -30.56 17.09 -99.90
C GLU A 79 -29.83 15.75 -99.91
N THR A 80 -29.01 15.49 -100.93
CA THR A 80 -28.21 14.26 -101.01
C THR A 80 -27.21 14.16 -99.86
N SER A 81 -26.57 15.28 -99.49
CA SER A 81 -25.64 15.32 -98.37
C SER A 81 -26.34 15.08 -97.03
N PHE A 82 -27.52 15.67 -96.83
CA PHE A 82 -28.36 15.44 -95.65
C PHE A 82 -28.77 13.97 -95.56
N LEU A 83 -29.33 13.39 -96.63
CA LEU A 83 -29.76 12.00 -96.66
C LEU A 83 -28.61 11.01 -96.41
N SER A 84 -27.39 11.35 -96.85
CA SER A 84 -26.19 10.57 -96.57
C SER A 84 -25.84 10.53 -95.07
N VAL A 85 -25.95 11.67 -94.37
CA VAL A 85 -25.72 11.74 -92.92
C VAL A 85 -26.86 11.08 -92.16
N TYR A 86 -28.10 11.38 -92.54
CA TYR A 86 -29.31 10.79 -91.97
C TYR A 86 -29.26 9.26 -91.97
N LYS A 87 -28.94 8.64 -93.11
CA LYS A 87 -28.83 7.18 -93.24
C LYS A 87 -27.84 6.57 -92.24
N LYS A 88 -26.75 7.26 -91.92
CA LYS A 88 -25.77 6.77 -90.93
C LYS A 88 -26.26 6.90 -89.50
N LEU A 89 -27.14 7.87 -89.21
CA LEU A 89 -27.60 8.16 -87.85
C LEU A 89 -28.88 7.41 -87.48
N ILE A 90 -29.75 7.09 -88.45
CA ILE A 90 -31.03 6.43 -88.16
C ILE A 90 -30.86 4.96 -87.77
N ASP A 91 -29.88 4.27 -88.35
CA ASP A 91 -29.62 2.85 -88.07
C ASP A 91 -28.83 2.62 -86.77
N MET A 92 -28.44 3.69 -86.07
CA MET A 92 -27.65 3.58 -84.84
C MET A 92 -28.53 3.16 -83.65
N PRO A 93 -28.23 2.05 -82.97
CA PRO A 93 -28.97 1.65 -81.77
C PRO A 93 -28.66 2.60 -80.62
N ASP A 94 -29.66 2.83 -79.76
CA ASP A 94 -29.50 3.65 -78.55
C ASP A 94 -28.46 3.01 -77.59
N PRO A 95 -27.37 3.72 -77.24
CA PRO A 95 -26.34 3.20 -76.35
C PRO A 95 -26.75 3.20 -74.87
N VAL A 96 -27.82 3.91 -74.47
CA VAL A 96 -28.21 4.06 -73.06
C VAL A 96 -28.46 2.72 -72.36
N PRO A 97 -29.26 1.78 -72.89
CA PRO A 97 -29.56 0.51 -72.23
C PRO A 97 -28.29 -0.35 -71.99
N PHE A 98 -27.37 -0.35 -72.94
CA PHE A 98 -26.11 -1.08 -72.83
C PHE A 98 -25.21 -0.47 -71.75
N LEU A 99 -25.12 0.86 -71.70
CA LEU A 99 -24.33 1.57 -70.70
C LEU A 99 -24.92 1.39 -69.29
N GLU A 100 -26.24 1.36 -69.14
CA GLU A 100 -26.90 1.06 -67.87
C GLU A 100 -26.63 -0.37 -67.40
N HIS A 101 -26.72 -1.34 -68.31
CA HIS A 101 -26.42 -2.73 -68.00
C HIS A 101 -24.94 -2.91 -67.58
N ALA A 102 -24.02 -2.29 -68.31
CA ALA A 102 -22.59 -2.30 -67.98
C ALA A 102 -22.33 -1.67 -66.59
N LEU A 103 -23.00 -0.55 -66.28
CA LEU A 103 -22.91 0.09 -64.97
C LEU A 103 -23.46 -0.80 -63.85
N ASN A 104 -24.55 -1.54 -64.11
CA ASN A 104 -25.10 -2.50 -63.14
C ASN A 104 -24.15 -3.68 -62.91
N ILE A 105 -23.55 -4.23 -63.97
CA ILE A 105 -22.51 -5.26 -63.85
C ILE A 105 -21.33 -4.74 -63.03
N GLN A 106 -20.86 -3.52 -63.30
CA GLN A 106 -19.77 -2.91 -62.55
C GLN A 106 -20.11 -2.79 -61.05
N LYS A 107 -21.32 -2.34 -60.71
CA LYS A 107 -21.79 -2.28 -59.32
C LYS A 107 -21.84 -3.66 -58.66
N LYS A 108 -22.32 -4.67 -59.37
CA LYS A 108 -22.34 -6.05 -58.86
C LYS A 108 -20.92 -6.59 -58.65
N ALA A 109 -20.00 -6.33 -59.57
CA ALA A 109 -18.60 -6.73 -59.44
C ALA A 109 -17.93 -6.08 -58.22
N GLN A 110 -18.17 -4.78 -57.98
CA GLN A 110 -17.71 -4.09 -56.77
C GLN A 110 -18.25 -4.76 -55.51
N LYS A 111 -19.56 -5.05 -55.46
CA LYS A 111 -20.17 -5.73 -54.31
C LYS A 111 -19.59 -7.13 -54.07
N VAL A 112 -19.28 -7.88 -55.13
CA VAL A 112 -18.62 -9.20 -54.99
C VAL A 112 -17.22 -9.03 -54.39
N GLN A 113 -16.45 -8.05 -54.86
CA GLN A 113 -15.14 -7.76 -54.31
C GLN A 113 -15.20 -7.37 -52.81
N ASP A 114 -16.17 -6.54 -52.43
CA ASP A 114 -16.37 -6.16 -51.02
C ASP A 114 -16.68 -7.39 -50.15
N LEU A 115 -17.56 -8.28 -50.63
CA LEU A 115 -17.90 -9.53 -49.94
C LEU A 115 -16.74 -10.52 -49.86
N GLU A 116 -15.87 -10.57 -50.88
CA GLU A 116 -14.66 -11.40 -50.85
C GLU A 116 -13.66 -10.91 -49.80
N ILE A 117 -13.50 -9.59 -49.66
CA ILE A 117 -12.65 -8.99 -48.63
C ILE A 117 -13.23 -9.29 -47.23
N GLU A 118 -14.53 -9.10 -47.04
CA GLU A 118 -15.21 -9.42 -45.78
C GLU A 118 -15.07 -10.91 -45.43
N ASN A 119 -15.26 -11.81 -46.40
CA ASN A 119 -15.10 -13.25 -46.17
C ASN A 119 -13.67 -13.61 -45.76
N LYS A 120 -12.67 -12.96 -46.37
CA LYS A 120 -11.27 -13.14 -46.00
C LYS A 120 -11.01 -12.66 -44.56
N GLN A 121 -11.49 -11.47 -44.20
CA GLN A 121 -11.37 -10.94 -42.85
C GLN A 121 -12.03 -11.86 -41.81
N LEU A 122 -13.24 -12.34 -42.09
CA LEU A 122 -13.93 -13.28 -41.21
C LEU A 122 -13.17 -14.61 -41.03
N ARG A 123 -12.49 -15.10 -42.07
CA ARG A 123 -11.64 -16.29 -41.97
C ARG A 123 -10.39 -16.04 -41.13
N GLU A 124 -9.75 -14.89 -41.29
CA GLU A 124 -8.60 -14.49 -40.46
C GLU A 124 -9.02 -14.38 -38.98
N THR A 125 -10.13 -13.71 -38.69
CA THR A 125 -10.68 -13.62 -37.32
C THR A 125 -11.03 -14.99 -36.73
N LEU A 126 -11.57 -15.93 -37.54
CA LEU A 126 -11.82 -17.29 -37.08
C LEU A 126 -10.53 -18.07 -36.79
N ASP A 127 -9.47 -17.85 -37.56
CA ASP A 127 -8.16 -18.48 -37.31
C ASP A 127 -7.54 -17.95 -36.02
N ASP A 128 -7.59 -16.63 -35.81
CA ASP A 128 -7.15 -15.98 -34.57
C ASP A 128 -7.90 -16.54 -33.34
N TYR A 129 -9.23 -16.65 -33.42
CA TYR A 129 -10.02 -17.26 -32.33
C TYR A 129 -9.68 -18.73 -32.09
N ASN A 130 -9.41 -19.51 -33.13
CA ASN A 130 -8.98 -20.90 -32.98
C ASN A 130 -7.59 -20.98 -32.31
N HIS A 131 -6.69 -20.04 -32.62
CA HIS A 131 -5.39 -19.95 -31.98
C HIS A 131 -5.52 -19.60 -30.49
N GLU A 132 -6.28 -18.56 -30.15
CA GLU A 132 -6.55 -18.18 -28.76
C GLU A 132 -7.20 -19.34 -27.98
N PHE A 133 -8.13 -20.06 -28.59
CA PHE A 133 -8.77 -21.23 -27.96
C PHE A 133 -7.76 -22.35 -27.66
N ALA A 134 -6.80 -22.58 -28.56
CA ALA A 134 -5.72 -23.55 -28.34
C ALA A 134 -4.79 -23.12 -27.19
N GLU A 135 -4.47 -21.84 -27.09
CA GLU A 135 -3.68 -21.30 -25.98
C GLU A 135 -4.39 -21.42 -24.63
N VAL A 136 -5.68 -21.05 -24.56
CA VAL A 136 -6.48 -21.19 -23.34
C VAL A 136 -6.55 -22.65 -22.89
N LYS A 137 -6.74 -23.58 -23.82
CA LYS A 137 -6.72 -25.02 -23.52
C LYS A 137 -5.35 -25.49 -22.98
N ASN A 138 -4.25 -24.94 -23.47
CA ASN A 138 -2.92 -25.22 -22.95
C ASN A 138 -2.75 -24.66 -21.52
N GLN A 139 -3.23 -23.45 -21.27
CA GLN A 139 -3.22 -22.84 -19.94
C GLN A 139 -4.04 -23.66 -18.94
N GLU A 140 -5.18 -24.24 -19.35
CA GLU A 140 -5.98 -25.13 -18.49
C GLU A 140 -5.18 -26.36 -18.01
N VAL A 141 -4.37 -26.97 -18.88
CA VAL A 141 -3.47 -28.07 -18.50
C VAL A 141 -2.43 -27.61 -17.49
N THR A 142 -1.86 -26.43 -17.69
CA THR A 142 -0.87 -25.84 -16.77
C THR A 142 -1.51 -25.54 -15.40
N ILE A 143 -2.72 -24.97 -15.38
CA ILE A 143 -3.48 -24.71 -14.15
C ILE A 143 -3.76 -26.02 -13.41
N LYS A 144 -4.14 -27.09 -14.13
CA LYS A 144 -4.38 -28.40 -13.53
C LYS A 144 -3.12 -28.95 -12.86
N GLN A 145 -1.96 -28.88 -13.52
CA GLN A 145 -0.67 -29.29 -12.95
C GLN A 145 -0.27 -28.45 -11.73
N LEU A 146 -0.52 -27.14 -11.76
CA LEU A 146 -0.24 -26.26 -10.62
C LEU A 146 -1.16 -26.56 -9.42
N ARG A 147 -2.44 -26.86 -9.66
CA ARG A 147 -3.38 -27.28 -8.62
C ARG A 147 -2.98 -28.60 -7.99
N GLU A 148 -2.54 -29.56 -8.79
CA GLU A 148 -2.05 -30.86 -8.30
C GLU A 148 -0.80 -30.69 -7.43
N LYS A 149 0.16 -29.86 -7.86
CA LYS A 149 1.33 -29.51 -7.04
C LYS A 149 0.96 -28.81 -5.74
N LEU A 150 0.03 -27.85 -5.77
CA LEU A 150 -0.44 -27.18 -4.54
C LEU A 150 -1.04 -28.18 -3.56
N LYS A 151 -1.88 -29.10 -4.06
CA LYS A 151 -2.46 -30.16 -3.24
C LYS A 151 -1.38 -31.07 -2.64
N GLU A 152 -0.39 -31.49 -3.42
CA GLU A 152 0.75 -32.27 -2.91
C GLU A 152 1.54 -31.53 -1.81
N TYR A 153 1.73 -30.21 -1.97
CA TYR A 153 2.39 -29.39 -0.93
C TYR A 153 1.54 -29.26 0.33
N GLU A 154 0.23 -29.07 0.19
CA GLU A 154 -0.72 -29.02 1.31
C GLU A 154 -0.73 -30.34 2.07
N ASP A 155 -0.92 -31.47 1.37
CA ASP A 155 -0.92 -32.82 1.95
C ASP A 155 0.40 -33.12 2.67
N ARG A 156 1.54 -32.71 2.08
CA ARG A 156 2.87 -32.89 2.70
C ARG A 156 3.06 -32.02 3.94
N MET A 157 2.55 -30.79 3.92
CA MET A 157 2.63 -29.87 5.05
C MET A 157 1.76 -30.37 6.21
N GLU A 158 0.53 -30.79 5.92
CA GLU A 158 -0.40 -31.37 6.90
C GLU A 158 0.20 -32.65 7.53
N ALA A 159 0.72 -33.58 6.72
CA ALA A 159 1.39 -34.78 7.22
C ALA A 159 2.58 -34.46 8.13
N THR A 160 3.34 -33.40 7.82
CA THR A 160 4.48 -32.95 8.66
C THR A 160 4.00 -32.32 9.97
N ALA A 161 2.92 -31.53 9.92
CA ALA A 161 2.30 -30.94 11.10
C ALA A 161 1.73 -32.02 12.04
N ASP A 162 1.01 -32.99 11.49
CA ASP A 162 0.47 -34.14 12.22
C ASP A 162 1.56 -35.00 12.86
N ALA A 163 2.66 -35.25 12.13
CA ALA A 163 3.80 -35.98 12.68
C ALA A 163 4.42 -35.26 13.88
N ARG A 164 4.60 -33.93 13.79
CA ARG A 164 5.12 -33.11 14.90
C ARG A 164 4.15 -33.03 16.08
N ALA A 165 2.85 -32.93 15.80
CA ALA A 165 1.82 -32.92 16.84
C ALA A 165 1.82 -34.24 17.63
N LYS A 166 1.86 -35.38 16.93
CA LYS A 166 1.96 -36.72 17.56
C LYS A 166 3.26 -36.89 18.34
N GLU A 167 4.38 -36.37 17.85
CA GLU A 167 5.65 -36.41 18.58
C GLU A 167 5.57 -35.62 19.88
N LYS A 168 4.99 -34.41 19.85
CA LYS A 168 4.79 -33.57 21.04
C LYS A 168 3.80 -34.17 22.03
N GLU A 169 2.71 -34.77 21.54
CA GLU A 169 1.76 -35.51 22.37
C GLU A 169 2.47 -36.65 23.12
N LYS A 170 3.29 -37.43 22.42
CA LYS A 170 4.08 -38.52 23.03
C LYS A 170 5.09 -38.01 24.06
N GLU A 171 5.74 -36.88 23.79
CA GLU A 171 6.67 -36.25 24.74
C GLU A 171 5.94 -35.81 26.02
N VAL A 172 4.80 -35.14 25.87
CA VAL A 172 3.95 -34.70 26.99
C VAL A 172 3.45 -35.90 27.79
N GLN A 173 2.98 -36.96 27.13
CA GLN A 173 2.54 -38.19 27.77
C GLN A 173 3.67 -38.84 28.58
N LYS A 174 4.90 -38.85 28.06
CA LYS A 174 6.08 -39.36 28.78
C LYS A 174 6.39 -38.52 30.02
N VAL A 175 6.32 -37.19 29.93
CA VAL A 175 6.54 -36.29 31.07
C VAL A 175 5.47 -36.51 32.15
N PHE A 176 4.20 -36.64 31.76
CA PHE A 176 3.11 -36.96 32.69
C PHE A 176 3.33 -38.29 33.40
N ALA A 177 3.68 -39.34 32.67
CA ALA A 177 3.96 -40.66 33.26
C ALA A 177 5.13 -40.60 34.27
N GLU A 178 6.20 -39.86 33.95
CA GLU A 178 7.33 -39.70 34.88
C GLU A 178 6.95 -38.87 36.11
N LYS A 179 6.11 -37.84 35.95
CA LYS A 179 5.59 -37.06 37.07
C LYS A 179 4.67 -37.87 37.98
N GLU A 180 3.82 -38.71 37.39
CA GLU A 180 2.99 -39.65 38.14
C GLU A 180 3.85 -40.64 38.93
N ARG A 181 4.90 -41.20 38.32
CA ARG A 181 5.86 -42.07 39.01
C ARG A 181 6.56 -41.37 40.18
N GLN A 182 7.04 -40.14 39.97
CA GLN A 182 7.65 -39.33 41.04
C GLN A 182 6.67 -39.05 42.18
N LEU A 183 5.41 -38.77 41.86
CA LEU A 183 4.37 -38.54 42.85
C LEU A 183 4.09 -39.82 43.65
N GLN A 184 4.00 -40.99 43.00
CA GLN A 184 3.84 -42.27 43.68
C GLN A 184 5.03 -42.60 44.58
N GLU A 185 6.27 -42.39 44.12
CA GLU A 185 7.48 -42.61 44.92
C GLU A 185 7.53 -41.69 46.16
N THR A 186 7.17 -40.41 46.00
CA THR A 186 7.10 -39.48 47.13
C THR A 186 5.98 -39.84 48.09
N GLN A 187 4.81 -40.23 47.59
CA GLN A 187 3.68 -40.69 48.40
C GLN A 187 4.05 -41.93 49.23
N MET A 188 4.69 -42.93 48.62
CA MET A 188 5.19 -44.11 49.34
C MET A 188 6.24 -43.74 50.40
N SER A 189 7.16 -42.83 50.07
CA SER A 189 8.19 -42.36 51.02
C SER A 189 7.59 -41.63 52.23
N VAL A 190 6.60 -40.76 51.99
CA VAL A 190 5.86 -40.06 53.05
C VAL A 190 5.05 -41.05 53.88
N ALA A 191 4.34 -41.99 53.26
CA ALA A 191 3.59 -43.02 53.96
C ALA A 191 4.50 -43.88 54.86
N LYS A 192 5.69 -44.25 54.37
CA LYS A 192 6.70 -44.97 55.17
C LYS A 192 7.19 -44.15 56.36
N LYS A 193 7.56 -42.88 56.15
CA LYS A 193 8.00 -41.99 57.23
C LYS A 193 6.90 -41.75 58.26
N LEU A 194 5.65 -41.64 57.82
CA LEU A 194 4.49 -41.52 58.70
C LEU A 194 4.33 -42.78 59.55
N GLY A 195 4.36 -43.97 58.94
CA GLY A 195 4.29 -45.23 59.70
C GLY A 195 5.44 -45.41 60.69
N GLU A 196 6.67 -45.03 60.33
CA GLU A 196 7.80 -45.03 61.27
C GLU A 196 7.61 -44.04 62.43
N ALA A 197 7.03 -42.87 62.17
CA ALA A 197 6.72 -41.87 63.19
C ALA A 197 5.59 -42.35 64.12
N GLU A 198 4.52 -42.92 63.58
CA GLU A 198 3.42 -43.53 64.33
C GLU A 198 3.92 -44.66 65.23
N GLN A 199 4.80 -45.54 64.72
CA GLN A 199 5.40 -46.62 65.51
C GLN A 199 6.30 -46.07 66.64
N LYS A 200 7.05 -44.99 66.40
CA LYS A 200 7.83 -44.32 67.45
C LYS A 200 6.92 -43.71 68.52
N VAL A 201 5.84 -43.04 68.13
CA VAL A 201 4.85 -42.47 69.05
C VAL A 201 4.21 -43.57 69.89
N SER A 202 3.82 -44.69 69.27
CA SER A 202 3.27 -45.85 69.98
C SER A 202 4.27 -46.42 70.99
N THR A 203 5.53 -46.63 70.59
CA THR A 203 6.58 -47.12 71.50
C THR A 203 6.82 -46.16 72.67
N LEU A 204 6.89 -44.85 72.40
CA LEU A 204 7.06 -43.83 73.44
C LEU A 204 5.85 -43.77 74.38
N HIS A 205 4.63 -43.96 73.87
CA HIS A 205 3.41 -44.01 74.67
C HIS A 205 3.43 -45.21 75.62
N SER A 206 3.74 -46.41 75.11
CA SER A 206 3.87 -47.61 75.96
C SER A 206 4.99 -47.50 76.98
N ALA A 207 6.14 -46.89 76.62
CA ALA A 207 7.21 -46.63 77.58
C ALA A 207 6.77 -45.63 78.66
N LEU A 208 6.01 -44.60 78.30
CA LEU A 208 5.45 -43.64 79.24
C LEU A 208 4.44 -44.28 80.20
N GLU A 209 3.54 -45.15 79.70
CA GLU A 209 2.64 -45.95 80.55
C GLU A 209 3.41 -46.85 81.52
N SER A 210 4.48 -47.51 81.05
CA SER A 210 5.35 -48.34 81.91
C SER A 210 6.01 -47.52 83.01
N VAL A 211 6.63 -46.38 82.67
CA VAL A 211 7.27 -45.49 83.65
C VAL A 211 6.26 -44.90 84.62
N GLN A 212 5.05 -44.56 84.16
CA GLN A 212 3.97 -44.13 85.04
C GLN A 212 3.58 -45.22 86.02
N SER A 213 3.44 -46.47 85.57
CA SER A 213 3.15 -47.62 86.46
C SER A 213 4.26 -47.82 87.49
N GLU A 214 5.53 -47.82 87.08
CA GLU A 214 6.67 -47.93 87.99
C GLU A 214 6.70 -46.78 89.00
N LEU A 215 6.40 -45.56 88.58
CA LEU A 215 6.31 -44.39 89.46
C LEU A 215 5.19 -44.56 90.49
N PHE A 216 4.03 -45.08 90.08
CA PHE A 216 2.93 -45.40 91.00
C PHE A 216 3.33 -46.47 92.02
N ASP A 217 4.02 -47.53 91.60
CA ASP A 217 4.50 -48.58 92.51
C ASP A 217 5.54 -48.05 93.51
N VAL A 218 6.48 -47.22 93.05
CA VAL A 218 7.48 -46.57 93.91
C VAL A 218 6.81 -45.63 94.89
N LYS A 219 5.82 -44.84 94.43
CA LYS A 219 5.05 -43.96 95.30
C LYS A 219 4.30 -44.76 96.37
N ALA A 220 3.64 -45.85 95.99
CA ALA A 220 2.94 -46.72 96.94
C ALA A 220 3.89 -47.30 98.00
N LYS A 221 5.07 -47.78 97.60
CA LYS A 221 6.11 -48.27 98.53
C LYS A 221 6.66 -47.16 99.43
N TYR A 222 6.83 -45.95 98.89
CA TYR A 222 7.28 -44.80 99.67
C TYR A 222 6.24 -44.40 100.72
N ASP A 223 4.96 -44.35 100.33
CA ASP A 223 3.85 -44.03 101.22
C ASP A 223 3.73 -45.12 102.32
N GLU A 224 3.86 -46.40 101.97
CA GLU A 224 3.90 -47.53 102.93
C GLU A 224 5.08 -47.42 103.90
N ALA A 225 6.29 -47.14 103.42
CA ALA A 225 7.47 -46.96 104.26
C ALA A 225 7.33 -45.73 105.19
N THR A 226 6.73 -44.65 104.69
CA THR A 226 6.45 -43.44 105.48
C THR A 226 5.44 -43.74 106.57
N MET A 227 4.37 -44.49 106.27
CA MET A 227 3.40 -44.96 107.28
C MET A 227 4.07 -45.87 108.31
N ALA A 228 4.84 -46.87 107.89
CA ALA A 228 5.56 -47.75 108.80
C ALA A 228 6.54 -46.99 109.72
N LYS A 229 7.23 -45.96 109.19
CA LYS A 229 8.08 -45.08 109.99
C LYS A 229 7.28 -44.24 110.97
N SER A 230 6.12 -43.73 110.56
CA SER A 230 5.18 -43.03 111.45
C SER A 230 4.76 -43.95 112.60
N ASP A 231 4.34 -45.18 112.31
CA ASP A 231 3.94 -46.16 113.32
C ASP A 231 5.10 -46.53 114.27
N GLU A 232 6.32 -46.67 113.75
CA GLU A 232 7.53 -46.88 114.56
C GLU A 232 7.78 -45.68 115.49
N THR A 233 7.65 -44.45 114.99
CA THR A 233 7.79 -43.25 115.83
C THR A 233 6.70 -43.16 116.90
N GLU A 234 5.46 -43.54 116.60
CA GLU A 234 4.37 -43.58 117.57
C GLU A 234 4.63 -44.62 118.67
N MET A 235 5.16 -45.80 118.29
CA MET A 235 5.57 -46.83 119.24
C MET A 235 6.71 -46.35 120.15
N ILE A 236 7.75 -45.72 119.58
CA ILE A 236 8.86 -45.16 120.35
C ILE A 236 8.38 -44.05 121.28
N MET A 237 7.47 -43.17 120.83
CA MET A 237 6.85 -42.16 121.70
C MET A 237 6.08 -42.80 122.85
N ALA A 238 5.31 -43.86 122.60
CA ALA A 238 4.57 -44.57 123.66
C ALA A 238 5.49 -45.32 124.64
N ASP A 239 6.63 -45.84 124.18
CA ASP A 239 7.65 -46.43 125.05
C ASP A 239 8.41 -45.36 125.85
N LEU A 240 8.72 -44.22 125.23
CA LEU A 240 9.30 -43.05 125.89
C LEU A 240 8.35 -42.56 126.99
N GLU A 241 7.05 -42.42 126.70
CA GLU A 241 6.04 -42.00 127.67
C GLU A 241 5.97 -42.96 128.86
N ARG A 242 5.94 -44.28 128.61
CA ARG A 242 6.02 -45.30 129.68
C ARG A 242 7.32 -45.25 130.47
N ALA A 243 8.45 -45.02 129.82
CA ALA A 243 9.74 -44.87 130.50
C ALA A 243 9.75 -43.61 131.37
N ASN A 244 9.15 -42.52 130.89
CA ASN A 244 9.02 -41.27 131.61
C ASN A 244 8.08 -41.42 132.82
N GLU A 245 6.96 -42.15 132.67
CA GLU A 245 6.08 -42.51 133.78
C GLU A 245 6.81 -43.35 134.85
N ARG A 246 7.64 -44.31 134.44
CA ARG A 246 8.47 -45.10 135.37
C ARG A 246 9.51 -44.24 136.07
N ALA A 247 10.18 -43.33 135.35
CA ALA A 247 11.12 -42.39 135.92
C ALA A 247 10.43 -41.49 136.96
N ALA A 248 9.28 -40.92 136.63
CA ALA A 248 8.48 -40.12 137.55
C ALA A 248 8.01 -40.93 138.78
N ALA A 249 7.67 -42.21 138.62
CA ALA A 249 7.32 -43.09 139.74
C ALA A 249 8.53 -43.39 140.65
N ALA A 250 9.72 -43.58 140.07
CA ALA A 250 10.95 -43.77 140.82
C ALA A 250 11.37 -42.49 141.58
N GLU A 251 11.23 -41.32 140.97
CA GLU A 251 11.45 -40.02 141.62
C GLU A 251 10.52 -39.84 142.83
N ARG A 252 9.24 -40.21 142.73
CA ARG A 252 8.30 -40.21 143.87
C ARG A 252 8.73 -41.16 145.00
N GLN A 253 9.30 -42.32 144.67
CA GLN A 253 9.83 -43.25 145.69
C GLN A 253 11.09 -42.70 146.37
N VAL A 254 11.96 -42.02 145.63
CA VAL A 254 13.12 -41.29 146.18
C VAL A 254 12.65 -40.16 147.09
N GLU A 255 11.64 -39.39 146.70
CA GLU A 255 11.01 -38.37 147.56
C GLU A 255 10.39 -38.98 148.82
N GLN A 256 9.69 -40.10 148.72
CA GLN A 256 9.14 -40.82 149.88
C GLN A 256 10.22 -41.34 150.82
N LEU A 257 11.34 -41.87 150.30
CA LEU A 257 12.49 -42.29 151.09
C LEU A 257 13.18 -41.09 151.76
N MET A 258 13.31 -39.97 151.05
CA MET A 258 13.84 -38.72 151.57
C MET A 258 12.93 -38.14 152.69
N GLN A 259 11.60 -38.30 152.55
CA GLN A 259 10.61 -37.94 153.58
C GLN A 259 10.67 -38.88 154.80
N GLN A 260 10.95 -40.18 154.59
CA GLN A 260 11.17 -41.17 155.65
C GLN A 260 12.49 -40.93 156.41
N GLN A 261 13.51 -40.44 155.71
CA GLN A 261 14.81 -40.06 156.26
C GLN A 261 14.73 -38.72 157.02
N LEU A 262 13.80 -37.82 156.67
CA LEU A 262 13.53 -36.56 157.38
C LEU A 262 12.90 -36.76 158.78
N ILE A 263 12.11 -37.81 158.99
CA ILE A 263 11.45 -38.10 160.30
C ILE A 263 12.43 -38.77 161.28
N ALA A 264 13.40 -39.54 160.78
CA ALA A 264 14.41 -40.20 161.62
C ALA A 264 15.63 -39.32 161.97
N SER A 265 15.84 -38.22 161.25
CA SER A 265 17.00 -37.32 161.44
C SER A 265 16.69 -36.07 162.30
N SER A 266 15.47 -35.95 162.86
CA SER A 266 15.06 -34.83 163.73
C SER A 266 15.49 -34.95 165.21
N GLN A 267 16.23 -35.99 165.59
CA GLN A 267 16.68 -36.24 166.98
C GLN A 267 18.18 -36.01 167.24
N ASN A 268 18.95 -35.52 166.27
CA ASN A 268 20.34 -35.11 166.53
C ASN A 268 20.65 -33.81 165.78
N MET A 269 20.32 -32.69 166.44
CA MET A 269 20.66 -31.34 166.02
C MET A 269 21.69 -30.79 167.00
N GLN A 270 22.94 -30.56 166.59
CA GLN A 270 23.60 -29.25 166.65
C GLN A 270 25.09 -29.28 166.26
N GLU A 271 25.46 -28.25 165.48
CA GLU A 271 26.79 -27.71 165.14
C GLU A 271 27.66 -28.43 164.09
N SER A 272 28.30 -27.80 163.09
CA SER A 272 28.14 -26.52 162.35
C SER A 272 29.09 -26.51 161.12
N ILE A 273 28.60 -25.99 159.98
CA ILE A 273 29.25 -25.22 158.87
C ILE A 273 30.48 -25.78 158.11
N SER A 274 30.35 -26.04 156.79
CA SER A 274 30.98 -25.24 155.69
C SER A 274 30.83 -25.82 154.26
N LEU A 275 30.35 -24.95 153.34
CA LEU A 275 30.79 -24.69 151.95
C LEU A 275 30.89 -25.82 150.87
N GLN A 276 30.04 -25.72 149.84
CA GLN A 276 30.30 -25.41 148.39
C GLN A 276 29.21 -26.05 147.51
N LYS A 277 28.39 -25.25 146.80
CA LYS A 277 28.61 -24.68 145.45
C LYS A 277 28.65 -25.76 144.36
N ALA A 278 27.58 -25.86 143.56
CA ALA A 278 27.69 -25.68 142.11
C ALA A 278 26.31 -25.68 141.42
N PRO A 279 26.23 -25.02 140.25
CA PRO A 279 25.00 -24.57 139.60
C PRO A 279 24.76 -25.30 138.27
N ASP A 280 23.61 -25.95 138.04
CA ASP A 280 23.36 -26.48 136.69
C ASP A 280 21.89 -26.85 136.40
N MET A 281 20.97 -25.89 136.55
CA MET A 281 19.57 -26.10 136.12
C MET A 281 19.07 -25.04 135.13
N GLU A 282 19.88 -24.02 134.87
CA GLU A 282 19.58 -22.96 133.89
C GLU A 282 20.15 -23.30 132.50
N GLN A 283 21.24 -24.09 132.44
CA GLN A 283 21.85 -24.54 131.19
C GLN A 283 20.99 -25.57 130.44
N ALA A 284 20.29 -26.49 131.14
CA ALA A 284 19.42 -27.48 130.52
C ALA A 284 18.13 -26.87 129.91
N LEU A 285 17.60 -25.81 130.54
CA LEU A 285 16.41 -25.11 130.05
C LEU A 285 16.73 -24.19 128.87
N ASP A 286 17.92 -23.57 128.87
CA ASP A 286 18.42 -22.81 127.73
C ASP A 286 18.78 -23.73 126.54
N ILE A 287 19.34 -24.93 126.77
CA ILE A 287 19.62 -25.91 125.71
C ILE A 287 18.33 -26.40 125.03
N LEU A 288 17.24 -26.64 125.78
CA LEU A 288 15.95 -27.06 125.20
C LEU A 288 15.24 -25.94 124.45
N LYS A 289 15.32 -24.68 124.92
CA LYS A 289 14.82 -23.53 124.17
C LYS A 289 15.67 -23.27 122.93
N HIS A 290 16.99 -23.39 123.02
CA HIS A 290 17.89 -23.33 121.86
C HIS A 290 17.56 -24.43 120.86
N SER A 291 17.33 -25.67 121.30
CA SER A 291 17.01 -26.79 120.43
C SER A 291 15.66 -26.63 119.70
N ASN A 292 14.61 -26.18 120.38
CA ASN A 292 13.31 -25.92 119.72
C ASN A 292 13.39 -24.72 118.76
N LEU A 293 14.08 -23.64 119.15
CA LEU A 293 14.33 -22.50 118.26
C LEU A 293 15.20 -22.92 117.07
N GLU A 294 16.15 -23.84 117.23
CA GLU A 294 17.01 -24.34 116.16
C GLU A 294 16.24 -25.25 115.18
N VAL A 295 15.29 -26.06 115.66
CA VAL A 295 14.39 -26.84 114.80
C VAL A 295 13.42 -25.94 114.05
N GLU A 296 12.84 -24.93 114.70
CA GLU A 296 11.94 -23.96 114.05
C GLU A 296 12.70 -23.10 113.03
N LEU A 297 13.91 -22.68 113.36
CA LEU A 297 14.81 -21.94 112.47
C LEU A 297 15.22 -22.81 111.28
N SER A 298 15.51 -24.10 111.48
CA SER A 298 15.76 -25.05 110.39
C SER A 298 14.54 -25.28 109.49
N ALA A 299 13.34 -25.35 110.06
CA ALA A 299 12.09 -25.46 109.29
C ALA A 299 11.84 -24.19 108.47
N LYS A 300 12.07 -23.01 109.06
CA LYS A 300 11.96 -21.73 108.36
C LYS A 300 13.05 -21.55 107.29
N GLU A 301 14.28 -22.02 107.52
CA GLU A 301 15.34 -22.03 106.51
C GLU A 301 15.03 -22.95 105.34
N LYS A 302 14.39 -24.10 105.59
CA LYS A 302 13.87 -24.99 104.52
C LYS A 302 12.73 -24.32 103.74
N GLU A 303 11.79 -23.68 104.43
CA GLU A 303 10.69 -22.94 103.80
C GLU A 303 11.22 -21.77 102.94
N ILE A 304 12.20 -21.02 103.45
CA ILE A 304 12.90 -19.95 102.72
C ILE A 304 13.63 -20.52 101.51
N SER A 305 14.35 -21.64 101.66
CA SER A 305 15.05 -22.28 100.53
C SER A 305 14.07 -22.73 99.45
N GLN A 306 12.94 -23.31 99.85
CA GLN A 306 11.89 -23.73 98.92
C GLN A 306 11.23 -22.56 98.20
N LEU A 307 10.93 -21.47 98.91
CA LEU A 307 10.41 -20.24 98.31
C LEU A 307 11.43 -19.58 97.36
N VAL A 308 12.73 -19.62 97.69
CA VAL A 308 13.80 -19.14 96.81
C VAL A 308 13.85 -19.98 95.53
N ASP A 309 13.77 -21.30 95.64
CA ASP A 309 13.73 -22.21 94.47
C ASP A 309 12.47 -21.98 93.61
N ASP A 310 11.32 -21.75 94.25
CA ASP A 310 10.07 -21.40 93.56
C ASP A 310 10.17 -20.07 92.81
N VAL A 311 10.73 -19.04 93.45
CA VAL A 311 10.96 -17.73 92.84
C VAL A 311 11.93 -17.86 91.66
N GLN A 312 13.03 -18.62 91.81
CA GLN A 312 13.97 -18.87 90.71
C GLN A 312 13.31 -19.61 89.55
N ARG A 313 12.50 -20.64 89.82
CA ARG A 313 11.74 -21.39 88.81
C ARG A 313 10.72 -20.52 88.09
N LEU A 314 9.97 -19.68 88.82
CA LEU A 314 9.00 -18.74 88.24
C LEU A 314 9.70 -17.67 87.41
N GLN A 315 10.84 -17.15 87.88
CA GLN A 315 11.67 -16.20 87.11
C GLN A 315 12.19 -16.83 85.82
N ALA A 316 12.67 -18.08 85.86
CA ALA A 316 13.11 -18.81 84.67
C ALA A 316 11.96 -19.07 83.69
N SER A 317 10.77 -19.41 84.20
CA SER A 317 9.57 -19.59 83.38
C SER A 317 9.11 -18.28 82.73
N LEU A 318 9.13 -17.17 83.47
CA LEU A 318 8.81 -15.84 82.94
C LEU A 318 9.84 -15.39 81.90
N ALA A 319 11.13 -15.63 82.13
CA ALA A 319 12.17 -15.34 81.15
C ALA A 319 11.98 -16.15 79.86
N LYS A 320 11.71 -17.47 79.98
CA LYS A 320 11.44 -18.33 78.82
C LYS A 320 10.18 -17.89 78.06
N LEU A 321 9.12 -17.51 78.78
CA LEU A 321 7.90 -17.02 78.14
C LEU A 321 8.16 -15.68 77.42
N ARG A 322 8.88 -14.76 78.06
CA ARG A 322 9.30 -13.48 77.47
C ARG A 322 10.14 -13.69 76.21
N ASP A 323 11.11 -14.59 76.25
CA ASP A 323 11.98 -14.88 75.11
C ASP A 323 11.18 -15.54 73.98
N SER A 324 10.29 -16.48 74.28
CA SER A 324 9.43 -17.13 73.28
C SER A 324 8.46 -16.14 72.63
N SER A 325 7.87 -15.24 73.40
CA SER A 325 6.99 -14.18 72.92
C SER A 325 7.75 -13.17 72.07
N SER A 326 8.95 -12.76 72.50
CA SER A 326 9.85 -11.90 71.74
C SER A 326 10.19 -12.49 70.37
N VAL A 327 10.55 -13.78 70.32
CA VAL A 327 10.84 -14.49 69.06
C VAL A 327 9.60 -14.60 68.16
N GLN A 328 8.41 -14.81 68.73
CA GLN A 328 7.17 -14.82 67.95
C GLN A 328 6.84 -13.44 67.38
N ILE A 329 7.02 -12.38 68.17
CA ILE A 329 6.81 -10.99 67.74
C ILE A 329 7.77 -10.65 66.59
N THR A 330 9.07 -10.93 66.73
CA THR A 330 10.04 -10.64 65.66
C THR A 330 9.76 -11.43 64.40
N LYS A 331 9.33 -12.69 64.52
CA LYS A 331 8.92 -13.50 63.36
C LYS A 331 7.68 -12.92 62.66
N LEU A 332 6.67 -12.50 63.41
CA LEU A 332 5.46 -11.88 62.86
C LEU A 332 5.78 -10.51 62.22
N GLU A 333 6.68 -9.72 62.82
CA GLU A 333 7.16 -8.46 62.25
C GLU A 333 7.93 -8.68 60.94
N GLU A 334 8.76 -9.72 60.87
CA GLU A 334 9.46 -10.10 59.65
C GLU A 334 8.48 -10.55 58.56
N GLU A 335 7.53 -11.44 58.88
CA GLU A 335 6.47 -11.87 57.97
C GLU A 335 5.64 -10.68 57.45
N LEU A 336 5.23 -9.77 58.34
CA LEU A 336 4.50 -8.55 57.98
C LEU A 336 5.32 -7.66 57.04
N ASN A 337 6.62 -7.47 57.32
CA ASN A 337 7.52 -6.69 56.46
C ASN A 337 7.70 -7.35 55.09
N THR A 338 7.83 -8.69 55.03
CA THR A 338 7.91 -9.40 53.75
C THR A 338 6.62 -9.27 52.93
N GLN A 339 5.45 -9.40 53.57
CA GLN A 339 4.17 -9.16 52.90
C GLN A 339 4.04 -7.71 52.44
N SER A 340 4.38 -6.73 53.28
CA SER A 340 4.31 -5.31 52.92
C SER A 340 5.20 -5.00 51.72
N LYS A 341 6.42 -5.56 51.65
CA LYS A 341 7.29 -5.44 50.48
C LYS A 341 6.70 -6.10 49.24
N ALA A 342 6.08 -7.27 49.37
CA ALA A 342 5.40 -7.94 48.26
C ALA A 342 4.22 -7.12 47.74
N TYR A 343 3.41 -6.54 48.64
CA TYR A 343 2.33 -5.61 48.28
C TYR A 343 2.86 -4.38 47.56
N GLN A 344 3.92 -3.75 48.07
CA GLN A 344 4.56 -2.60 47.42
C GLN A 344 5.02 -2.95 45.99
N GLN A 345 5.66 -4.12 45.81
CA GLN A 345 6.08 -4.59 44.48
C GLN A 345 4.91 -4.88 43.54
N LEU A 346 3.80 -5.40 44.06
CA LEU A 346 2.57 -5.61 43.30
C LEU A 346 1.92 -4.29 42.91
N GLU A 347 1.90 -3.32 43.82
CA GLU A 347 1.38 -1.97 43.58
C GLU A 347 2.23 -1.22 42.56
N ASP A 348 3.57 -1.28 42.66
CA ASP A 348 4.49 -0.72 41.67
C ASP A 348 4.31 -1.38 40.28
N LYS A 349 4.06 -2.70 40.24
CA LYS A 349 3.73 -3.42 39.00
C LYS A 349 2.39 -2.97 38.42
N LEU A 350 1.37 -2.82 39.26
CA LEU A 350 0.05 -2.35 38.83
C LEU A 350 0.13 -0.90 38.29
N GLN A 351 0.90 -0.05 38.95
CA GLN A 351 1.07 1.35 38.59
C GLN A 351 1.92 1.54 37.33
N SER A 352 2.93 0.70 37.12
CA SER A 352 3.70 0.65 35.87
C SER A 352 2.91 0.06 34.70
N GLN A 353 1.81 -0.65 34.97
CA GLN A 353 0.90 -1.19 33.96
C GLN A 353 -0.39 -0.37 33.82
N ARG A 354 -0.45 0.84 34.40
CA ARG A 354 -1.68 1.65 34.44
C ARG A 354 -2.14 2.13 33.06
N ASP A 355 -1.23 2.15 32.09
CA ASP A 355 -1.44 2.52 30.70
C ASP A 355 -1.76 1.31 29.80
N TYR A 356 -1.82 0.09 30.34
CA TYR A 356 -2.07 -1.12 29.56
C TYR A 356 -3.36 -1.04 28.74
N ASP A 357 -4.45 -0.51 29.31
CA ASP A 357 -5.73 -0.36 28.60
C ASP A 357 -5.68 0.71 27.50
N GLU A 358 -4.84 1.72 27.65
CA GLU A 358 -4.62 2.73 26.62
C GLU A 358 -3.76 2.15 25.49
N ILE A 359 -2.65 1.47 25.83
CA ILE A 359 -1.79 0.77 24.87
C ILE A 359 -2.59 -0.32 24.13
N TYR A 360 -3.47 -1.05 24.81
CA TYR A 360 -4.34 -2.05 24.19
C TYR A 360 -5.33 -1.40 23.23
N ARG A 361 -5.94 -0.27 23.60
CA ARG A 361 -6.82 0.49 22.70
C ARG A 361 -6.05 1.04 21.50
N GLU A 362 -4.89 1.67 21.70
CA GLU A 362 -4.02 2.15 20.64
C GLU A 362 -3.58 1.01 19.72
N LEU A 363 -3.15 -0.13 20.25
CA LEU A 363 -2.80 -1.33 19.48
C LEU A 363 -4.00 -1.89 18.72
N SER A 364 -5.19 -1.90 19.31
CA SER A 364 -6.42 -2.39 18.66
C SER A 364 -6.84 -1.46 17.52
N VAL A 365 -6.74 -0.15 17.71
CA VAL A 365 -6.97 0.87 16.67
C VAL A 365 -5.90 0.78 15.59
N MET A 366 -4.64 0.56 15.95
CA MET A 366 -3.57 0.39 14.97
C MET A 366 -3.75 -0.91 14.20
N LYS A 367 -4.15 -2.00 14.87
CA LYS A 367 -4.50 -3.28 14.24
C LYS A 367 -5.67 -3.11 13.26
N SER A 368 -6.72 -2.37 13.61
CA SER A 368 -7.82 -2.12 12.69
C SER A 368 -7.41 -1.20 11.52
N ILE A 369 -6.72 -0.10 11.76
CA ILE A 369 -6.26 0.79 10.68
C ILE A 369 -5.29 0.08 9.72
N GLU A 370 -4.42 -0.76 10.26
CA GLU A 370 -3.33 -1.37 9.51
C GLU A 370 -3.72 -2.66 8.76
N PHE A 371 -4.75 -3.36 9.23
CA PHE A 371 -5.24 -4.62 8.66
C PHE A 371 -6.69 -4.56 8.12
N SER A 372 -7.53 -3.57 8.44
CA SER A 372 -8.88 -3.41 7.85
C SER A 372 -8.90 -2.83 6.43
N LYS A 373 -7.78 -2.92 5.69
CA LYS A 373 -7.76 -2.56 4.26
C LYS A 373 -8.45 -3.62 3.36
N SER A 374 -8.91 -4.72 3.92
CA SER A 374 -9.69 -5.76 3.25
C SER A 374 -11.11 -5.80 3.81
N SER A 375 -12.07 -5.28 3.03
CA SER A 375 -13.51 -5.54 3.06
C SER A 375 -14.25 -5.48 4.42
N GLU A 376 -15.30 -4.65 4.50
CA GLU A 376 -16.11 -4.45 5.73
C GLU A 376 -16.83 -5.71 6.26
N GLU A 377 -16.89 -6.81 5.53
CA GLU A 377 -17.43 -8.09 6.02
C GLU A 377 -16.54 -8.77 7.08
N ASP A 378 -15.26 -8.37 7.19
CA ASP A 378 -14.28 -9.11 8.00
C ASP A 378 -14.02 -8.50 9.39
N LEU A 379 -14.80 -7.49 9.81
CA LEU A 379 -14.62 -6.79 11.10
C LEU A 379 -14.86 -7.70 12.33
N VAL A 380 -15.74 -8.69 12.21
CA VAL A 380 -16.05 -9.65 13.29
C VAL A 380 -14.98 -10.77 13.36
N THR A 381 -14.40 -11.11 12.22
CA THR A 381 -13.34 -12.12 12.04
C THR A 381 -11.94 -11.56 12.35
N SER A 382 -11.71 -10.25 12.18
CA SER A 382 -10.41 -9.61 12.43
C SER A 382 -10.07 -9.50 13.91
N GLN A 383 -11.07 -9.46 14.79
CA GLN A 383 -10.86 -9.53 16.25
C GLN A 383 -10.44 -10.93 16.71
N SER A 384 -10.85 -11.99 15.99
CA SER A 384 -10.55 -13.39 16.33
C SER A 384 -9.29 -13.94 15.63
N LYS A 385 -8.81 -13.30 14.56
CA LYS A 385 -7.54 -13.66 13.90
C LYS A 385 -6.33 -13.18 14.72
N SER A 386 -5.35 -14.08 14.93
CA SER A 386 -4.09 -13.77 15.62
C SER A 386 -3.30 -12.72 14.83
N LEU A 387 -2.53 -11.89 15.53
CA LEU A 387 -1.68 -10.86 14.90
C LEU A 387 -0.71 -11.49 13.89
N GLU A 388 -0.23 -12.69 14.17
CA GLU A 388 0.67 -13.45 13.31
C GLU A 388 0.01 -13.83 11.96
N LEU A 389 -1.27 -14.22 11.98
CA LEU A 389 -2.02 -14.53 10.77
C LEU A 389 -2.25 -13.27 9.90
N LEU A 390 -2.63 -12.16 10.53
CA LEU A 390 -2.85 -10.88 9.84
C LEU A 390 -1.54 -10.31 9.27
N LEU A 391 -0.43 -10.45 9.99
CA LEU A 391 0.90 -10.10 9.50
C LEU A 391 1.32 -10.99 8.33
N LEU A 392 1.02 -12.29 8.37
CA LEU A 392 1.29 -13.20 7.25
C LEU A 392 0.49 -12.84 6.01
N GLU A 393 -0.80 -12.53 6.17
CA GLU A 393 -1.68 -12.14 5.07
C GLU A 393 -1.22 -10.81 4.45
N LYS A 394 -0.89 -9.82 5.28
CA LYS A 394 -0.29 -8.56 4.82
C LYS A 394 1.08 -8.77 4.17
N ASN A 395 1.94 -9.63 4.72
CA ASN A 395 3.24 -9.95 4.13
C ASN A 395 3.08 -10.59 2.76
N LYS A 396 2.12 -11.52 2.61
CA LYS A 396 1.80 -12.16 1.34
C LYS A 396 1.25 -11.15 0.32
N SER A 397 0.37 -10.24 0.75
CA SER A 397 -0.12 -9.15 -0.09
C SER A 397 1.00 -8.20 -0.53
N LEU A 398 1.87 -7.79 0.40
CA LEU A 398 3.02 -6.94 0.11
C LEU A 398 4.05 -7.64 -0.78
N GLN A 399 4.25 -8.95 -0.63
CA GLN A 399 5.08 -9.75 -1.53
C GLN A 399 4.48 -9.80 -2.94
N ALA A 400 3.15 -9.96 -3.05
CA ALA A 400 2.47 -9.92 -4.34
C ALA A 400 2.59 -8.54 -5.01
N GLU A 401 2.35 -7.46 -4.27
CA GLU A 401 2.51 -6.09 -4.76
C GLU A 401 3.97 -5.79 -5.14
N THR A 402 4.94 -6.22 -4.32
CA THR A 402 6.37 -6.09 -4.62
C THR A 402 6.75 -6.85 -5.88
N THR A 403 6.16 -8.03 -6.10
CA THR A 403 6.39 -8.82 -7.32
C THR A 403 5.81 -8.12 -8.53
N GLN A 404 4.60 -7.58 -8.41
CA GLN A 404 3.94 -6.82 -9.48
C GLN A 404 4.71 -5.55 -9.82
N LEU A 405 5.19 -4.80 -8.81
CA LEU A 405 6.04 -3.62 -9.00
C LEU A 405 7.40 -3.98 -9.62
N LYS A 406 8.00 -5.10 -9.24
CA LYS A 406 9.24 -5.60 -9.88
C LYS A 406 9.02 -5.96 -11.34
N MET A 407 7.89 -6.60 -11.67
CA MET A 407 7.53 -6.90 -13.06
C MET A 407 7.30 -5.62 -13.86
N ALA A 408 6.55 -4.65 -13.32
CA ALA A 408 6.34 -3.35 -13.95
C ALA A 408 7.65 -2.58 -14.13
N HIS A 409 8.54 -2.60 -13.13
CA HIS A 409 9.87 -1.98 -13.23
C HIS A 409 10.75 -2.68 -14.28
N SER A 410 10.74 -4.01 -14.34
CA SER A 410 11.47 -4.76 -15.37
C SER A 410 10.97 -4.40 -16.77
N GLU A 411 9.65 -4.32 -16.96
CA GLU A 411 9.03 -3.96 -18.24
C GLU A 411 9.36 -2.51 -18.63
N LEU A 412 9.21 -1.57 -17.71
CA LEU A 412 9.56 -0.17 -17.94
C LEU A 412 11.06 0.00 -18.24
N SER A 413 11.92 -0.77 -17.57
CA SER A 413 13.37 -0.75 -17.82
C SER A 413 13.72 -1.34 -19.18
N LYS A 414 13.01 -2.38 -19.66
CA LYS A 414 13.15 -2.89 -21.04
C LYS A 414 12.73 -1.85 -22.06
N GLN A 415 11.59 -1.17 -21.84
CA GLN A 415 11.13 -0.10 -22.71
C GLN A 415 12.12 1.07 -22.76
N TYR A 416 12.67 1.45 -21.60
CA TYR A 416 13.70 2.47 -21.51
C TYR A 416 14.98 2.08 -22.28
N ASN A 417 15.46 0.85 -22.12
CA ASN A 417 16.63 0.36 -22.84
C ASN A 417 16.40 0.37 -24.36
N LYS A 418 15.22 -0.09 -24.81
CA LYS A 418 14.84 -0.06 -26.23
C LYS A 418 14.77 1.36 -26.77
N LEU A 419 14.19 2.29 -26.00
CA LEU A 419 14.14 3.70 -26.38
C LEU A 419 15.53 4.33 -26.43
N GLN A 420 16.42 3.96 -25.51
CA GLN A 420 17.81 4.42 -25.49
C GLN A 420 18.62 3.85 -26.66
N GLU A 421 18.39 2.60 -27.06
CA GLU A 421 19.00 1.99 -28.24
C GLU A 421 18.54 2.70 -29.52
N ASN A 422 17.23 2.91 -29.68
CA ASN A 422 16.67 3.68 -30.79
C ASN A 422 17.23 5.11 -30.85
N TYR A 423 17.39 5.76 -29.69
CA TYR A 423 18.00 7.09 -29.61
C TYR A 423 19.48 7.08 -30.05
N LYS A 424 20.26 6.08 -29.62
CA LYS A 424 21.66 5.94 -30.05
C LYS A 424 21.76 5.68 -31.55
N GLU A 425 20.90 4.83 -32.09
CA GLU A 425 20.86 4.55 -33.52
C GLU A 425 20.51 5.82 -34.31
N ALA A 426 19.47 6.56 -33.90
CA ALA A 426 19.11 7.83 -34.50
C ALA A 426 20.23 8.90 -34.37
N ALA A 427 20.91 8.96 -33.23
CA ALA A 427 22.05 9.85 -33.06
C ALA A 427 23.21 9.48 -34.00
N SER A 428 23.50 8.18 -34.15
CA SER A 428 24.53 7.65 -35.05
C SER A 428 24.23 8.01 -36.51
N THR A 429 22.98 7.79 -36.96
CA THR A 429 22.57 8.13 -38.33
C THR A 429 22.64 9.64 -38.57
N ILE A 430 22.30 10.47 -37.59
CA ILE A 430 22.48 11.93 -37.71
C ILE A 430 23.96 12.30 -37.85
N THR A 431 24.86 11.70 -37.09
CA THR A 431 26.31 11.95 -37.24
C THR A 431 26.84 11.49 -38.60
N GLU A 432 26.40 10.33 -39.07
CA GLU A 432 26.79 9.79 -40.38
C GLU A 432 26.26 10.68 -41.52
N GLN A 433 25.00 11.10 -41.43
CA GLN A 433 24.40 12.06 -42.37
C GLN A 433 25.12 13.39 -42.35
N LYS A 434 25.46 13.93 -41.18
CA LYS A 434 26.26 15.17 -41.09
C LYS A 434 27.64 15.00 -41.74
N GLY A 435 28.30 13.85 -41.53
CA GLY A 435 29.58 13.53 -42.18
C GLY A 435 29.46 13.47 -43.70
N MET A 436 28.44 12.78 -44.21
CA MET A 436 28.17 12.71 -45.64
C MET A 436 27.79 14.06 -46.24
N ILE A 437 27.03 14.89 -45.52
CA ILE A 437 26.70 16.26 -45.95
C ILE A 437 27.96 17.10 -46.02
N SER A 438 28.85 17.05 -45.01
CA SER A 438 30.13 17.76 -45.08
C SER A 438 30.99 17.30 -46.25
N GLN A 439 31.05 16.00 -46.54
CA GLN A 439 31.75 15.48 -47.73
C GLN A 439 31.10 15.98 -49.02
N LEU A 440 29.77 15.95 -49.12
CA LEU A 440 29.04 16.49 -50.28
C LEU A 440 29.23 17.99 -50.44
N GLU A 441 29.32 18.75 -49.35
CA GLU A 441 29.62 20.18 -49.37
C GLU A 441 31.06 20.44 -49.83
N GLU A 442 32.03 19.62 -49.42
CA GLU A 442 33.42 19.65 -49.89
C GLU A 442 33.50 19.31 -51.39
N ASP A 443 32.79 18.28 -51.83
CA ASP A 443 32.71 17.83 -53.22
C ASP A 443 31.97 18.84 -54.09
N LEU A 444 30.89 19.45 -53.62
CA LEU A 444 30.21 20.54 -54.33
C LEU A 444 31.08 21.79 -54.40
N ARG A 445 31.88 22.09 -53.37
CA ARG A 445 32.86 23.18 -53.43
C ARG A 445 33.92 22.89 -54.49
N SER A 446 34.40 21.65 -54.60
CA SER A 446 35.37 21.27 -55.63
C SER A 446 34.76 21.28 -57.04
N VAL A 447 33.52 20.80 -57.19
CA VAL A 447 32.78 20.80 -58.47
C VAL A 447 32.34 22.21 -58.87
N ASN A 448 31.98 23.08 -57.94
CA ASN A 448 31.63 24.47 -58.25
C ASN A 448 32.90 25.30 -58.59
N ALA A 449 34.05 25.00 -57.98
CA ALA A 449 35.35 25.51 -58.42
C ALA A 449 35.73 25.03 -59.84
N LEU A 450 35.39 23.77 -60.20
CA LEU A 450 35.53 23.23 -61.56
C LEU A 450 34.49 23.82 -62.53
N SER A 451 33.26 24.08 -62.08
CA SER A 451 32.17 24.65 -62.88
C SER A 451 32.37 26.14 -63.13
N SER A 452 33.03 26.87 -62.21
CA SER A 452 33.49 28.24 -62.46
C SER A 452 34.64 28.30 -63.47
N MET A 453 35.39 27.20 -63.67
CA MET A 453 36.37 27.08 -64.76
C MET A 453 35.73 26.78 -66.13
N PHE A 454 34.52 26.22 -66.18
CA PHE A 454 33.89 25.74 -67.43
C PHE A 454 32.63 26.48 -67.88
N ARG A 455 32.17 27.52 -67.17
CA ARG A 455 31.02 28.32 -67.59
C ARG A 455 31.43 29.60 -68.31
N GLY A 456 31.80 29.45 -69.58
CA GLY A 456 31.87 30.54 -70.56
C GLY A 456 30.48 30.94 -71.07
N THR A 457 30.15 32.22 -70.88
CA THR A 457 29.38 33.14 -71.78
C THR A 457 28.09 32.67 -72.48
N ALA A 458 26.93 33.20 -72.05
CA ALA A 458 25.79 33.60 -72.90
C ALA A 458 24.89 34.65 -72.16
N GLU A 459 24.42 35.65 -72.91
CA GLU A 459 23.88 37.01 -72.59
C GLU A 459 22.55 37.07 -71.77
N GLY A 460 22.11 38.15 -71.08
CA GLY A 460 22.62 39.52 -70.88
C GLY A 460 21.71 40.42 -69.99
N ILE A 461 22.31 41.55 -69.49
CA ILE A 461 21.74 42.86 -69.04
C ILE A 461 21.02 42.88 -67.65
N GLU A 462 21.32 43.70 -66.62
CA GLU A 462 22.13 44.91 -66.38
C GLU A 462 22.40 45.07 -64.85
N ALA A 463 23.65 45.38 -64.43
CA ALA A 463 23.98 46.35 -63.37
C ALA A 463 25.51 46.51 -63.22
N LYS A 464 25.95 47.77 -63.19
CA LYS A 464 27.31 48.32 -63.25
C LYS A 464 28.10 48.19 -61.91
N PRO A 465 29.38 48.63 -61.79
CA PRO A 465 30.50 47.79 -61.32
C PRO A 465 31.30 48.41 -60.13
N THR A 466 32.20 47.64 -59.50
CA THR A 466 33.47 48.13 -58.88
C THR A 466 34.33 46.94 -58.39
N THR A 467 35.39 46.54 -59.13
CA THR A 467 36.84 46.82 -58.86
C THR A 467 37.58 45.70 -58.06
N PRO A 468 38.91 45.49 -58.23
CA PRO A 468 39.41 44.28 -58.90
C PRO A 468 40.65 43.63 -58.23
N THR A 469 40.69 42.31 -58.01
CA THR A 469 41.98 41.63 -57.76
C THR A 469 41.88 40.13 -58.06
N THR A 470 42.21 39.71 -59.27
CA THR A 470 42.67 38.34 -59.58
C THR A 470 43.40 38.33 -60.93
N GLU A 471 44.59 38.92 -60.94
CA GLU A 471 45.66 38.60 -61.89
C GLU A 471 46.90 38.25 -61.07
N MET A 472 47.00 36.98 -60.67
CA MET A 472 48.23 36.30 -60.27
C MET A 472 47.85 34.84 -60.04
N MET A 473 48.70 33.90 -60.46
CA MET A 473 48.59 32.43 -60.27
C MET A 473 47.92 31.64 -61.40
N ALA A 474 48.26 31.95 -62.66
CA ALA A 474 48.06 31.05 -63.80
C ALA A 474 49.38 30.72 -64.52
N ASP A 475 50.49 30.56 -63.78
CA ASP A 475 51.82 30.40 -64.40
C ASP A 475 52.79 29.42 -63.69
N PHE A 476 52.30 28.35 -63.04
CA PHE A 476 53.23 27.44 -62.33
C PHE A 476 52.97 25.92 -62.40
N VAL A 477 52.11 25.40 -63.27
CA VAL A 477 51.87 23.93 -63.32
C VAL A 477 51.98 23.36 -64.72
N LYS A 478 53.10 23.66 -65.40
CA LYS A 478 53.48 22.99 -66.63
C LYS A 478 54.98 22.68 -66.69
N GLU A 479 55.47 21.89 -65.73
CA GLU A 479 56.64 21.05 -65.98
C GLU A 479 56.76 19.92 -64.94
N MET A 480 57.20 18.76 -65.44
CA MET A 480 57.67 17.57 -64.72
C MET A 480 56.65 16.49 -64.34
N THR A 481 56.47 15.57 -65.29
CA THR A 481 56.53 14.11 -65.05
C THR A 481 57.81 13.58 -65.74
N PRO A 482 58.36 12.36 -65.51
CA PRO A 482 57.87 11.18 -64.75
C PRO A 482 59.04 10.49 -63.93
N PRO A 483 59.09 9.17 -63.58
CA PRO A 483 58.13 8.06 -63.70
C PRO A 483 58.01 7.09 -62.47
N VAL A 484 57.00 6.18 -62.51
CA VAL A 484 57.10 4.69 -62.40
C VAL A 484 55.89 4.02 -61.70
N ASN A 485 55.37 3.00 -62.40
CA ASN A 485 54.58 1.81 -62.01
C ASN A 485 53.05 1.83 -61.79
N ASP A 486 52.38 1.31 -62.83
CA ASP A 486 51.59 0.06 -62.86
C ASP A 486 50.49 -0.18 -61.80
N GLY A 487 49.25 -0.27 -62.29
CA GLY A 487 48.09 -0.83 -61.60
C GLY A 487 46.95 0.17 -61.33
N ASP A 488 45.98 0.30 -62.26
CA ASP A 488 44.57 0.12 -61.90
C ASP A 488 43.62 0.08 -63.11
N LYS A 489 43.12 -1.12 -63.41
CA LYS A 489 41.98 -1.37 -64.33
C LYS A 489 40.71 -1.76 -63.54
N SER A 490 40.59 -1.33 -62.29
CA SER A 490 39.51 -1.75 -61.37
C SER A 490 38.33 -0.76 -61.26
N THR A 491 38.47 0.48 -61.74
CA THR A 491 37.54 1.58 -61.43
C THR A 491 36.36 1.72 -62.40
N LEU A 492 36.49 1.29 -63.65
CA LEU A 492 35.41 1.42 -64.67
C LEU A 492 34.37 0.28 -64.62
N THR A 493 34.71 -0.89 -64.06
CA THR A 493 33.79 -2.02 -63.87
C THR A 493 33.01 -1.95 -62.55
N ALA A 494 33.53 -1.22 -61.55
CA ALA A 494 32.85 -1.01 -60.28
C ALA A 494 31.63 -0.08 -60.42
N ALA A 495 31.74 1.00 -61.22
CA ALA A 495 30.67 1.98 -61.38
C ALA A 495 29.40 1.43 -62.08
N SER A 496 29.55 0.49 -63.03
CA SER A 496 28.41 -0.17 -63.69
C SER A 496 27.79 -1.30 -62.85
N SER A 497 28.55 -1.90 -61.94
CA SER A 497 28.10 -2.95 -61.00
C SER A 497 27.43 -2.40 -59.73
N LEU A 498 27.78 -1.18 -59.31
CA LEU A 498 27.25 -0.53 -58.10
C LEU A 498 25.86 0.09 -58.28
N LEU A 499 25.54 0.58 -59.49
CA LEU A 499 24.27 1.24 -59.80
C LEU A 499 23.01 0.37 -59.54
N PRO A 500 22.97 -0.92 -59.95
CA PRO A 500 21.87 -1.83 -59.63
C PRO A 500 21.73 -2.11 -58.11
N ILE A 501 22.86 -2.19 -57.40
CA ILE A 501 22.90 -2.48 -55.95
C ILE A 501 22.32 -1.29 -55.18
N VAL A 502 22.75 -0.07 -55.52
CA VAL A 502 22.27 1.19 -54.93
C VAL A 502 20.79 1.41 -55.24
N GLN A 503 20.34 1.12 -56.46
CA GLN A 503 18.91 1.14 -56.80
C GLN A 503 18.11 0.13 -55.96
N SER A 504 18.62 -1.10 -55.77
CA SER A 504 17.94 -2.11 -54.93
C SER A 504 17.88 -1.74 -53.44
N GLN A 505 18.93 -1.06 -52.94
CA GLN A 505 18.98 -0.60 -51.55
C GLN A 505 18.03 0.58 -51.33
N ARG A 506 18.03 1.55 -52.26
CA ARG A 506 17.08 2.67 -52.25
C ARG A 506 15.63 2.19 -52.28
N GLU A 507 15.32 1.21 -53.15
CA GLU A 507 13.97 0.65 -53.21
C GLU A 507 13.60 -0.08 -51.91
N ARG A 508 14.52 -0.83 -51.31
CA ARG A 508 14.30 -1.47 -50.00
C ARG A 508 14.05 -0.47 -48.87
N TYR A 509 14.83 0.61 -48.79
CA TYR A 509 14.61 1.64 -47.77
C TYR A 509 13.30 2.40 -48.00
N ARG A 510 12.94 2.68 -49.26
CA ARG A 510 11.66 3.29 -49.61
C ARG A 510 10.48 2.41 -49.17
N ILE A 511 10.55 1.11 -49.46
CA ILE A 511 9.53 0.13 -49.05
C ILE A 511 9.45 0.04 -47.52
N ARG A 512 10.59 -0.02 -46.81
CA ARG A 512 10.60 -0.08 -45.34
C ARG A 512 10.06 1.19 -44.69
N ALA A 513 10.34 2.37 -45.25
CA ALA A 513 9.76 3.62 -44.77
C ALA A 513 8.24 3.65 -44.98
N GLN A 514 7.78 3.21 -46.15
CA GLN A 514 6.35 3.13 -46.45
C GLN A 514 5.62 2.10 -45.57
N ASP A 515 6.26 0.99 -45.23
CA ASP A 515 5.73 -0.03 -44.31
C ASP A 515 5.66 0.48 -42.86
N LEU A 516 6.69 1.18 -42.39
CA LEU A 516 6.67 1.82 -41.07
C LEU A 516 5.62 2.92 -40.96
N GLU A 517 5.44 3.72 -42.01
CA GLU A 517 4.37 4.73 -42.06
C GLU A 517 2.99 4.07 -42.03
N ALA A 518 2.78 2.97 -42.77
CA ALA A 518 1.55 2.21 -42.75
C ALA A 518 1.25 1.63 -41.35
N GLN A 519 2.25 1.01 -40.70
CA GLN A 519 2.11 0.49 -39.33
C GLN A 519 1.81 1.60 -38.31
N ASN A 520 2.43 2.77 -38.45
CA ASN A 520 2.14 3.91 -37.58
C ASN A 520 0.70 4.42 -37.75
N LEU A 521 0.21 4.42 -38.99
CA LEU A 521 -1.16 4.81 -39.31
C LEU A 521 -2.17 3.80 -38.73
N VAL A 522 -1.90 2.50 -38.85
CA VAL A 522 -2.73 1.44 -38.26
C VAL A 522 -2.75 1.53 -36.74
N LEU A 523 -1.61 1.71 -36.08
CA LEU A 523 -1.55 1.87 -34.62
C LEU A 523 -2.33 3.11 -34.16
N LYS A 524 -2.22 4.23 -34.89
CA LYS A 524 -3.02 5.43 -34.60
C LYS A 524 -4.52 5.18 -34.76
N GLN A 525 -4.93 4.45 -35.80
CA GLN A 525 -6.33 4.05 -35.99
C GLN A 525 -6.80 3.13 -34.85
N GLN A 526 -6.00 2.17 -34.43
CA GLN A 526 -6.33 1.26 -33.31
C GLN A 526 -6.48 2.02 -31.98
N VAL A 527 -5.59 2.96 -31.68
CA VAL A 527 -5.72 3.83 -30.50
C VAL A 527 -7.02 4.63 -30.56
N THR A 528 -7.38 5.16 -31.74
CA THR A 528 -8.63 5.91 -31.92
C THR A 528 -9.86 5.01 -31.74
N LEU A 529 -9.83 3.77 -32.23
CA LEU A 529 -10.91 2.80 -32.05
C LEU A 529 -11.08 2.40 -30.59
N LEU A 530 -10.00 2.07 -29.88
CA LEU A 530 -10.04 1.73 -28.46
C LEU A 530 -10.51 2.90 -27.59
N GLN A 531 -10.14 4.14 -27.96
CA GLN A 531 -10.67 5.34 -27.31
C GLN A 531 -12.18 5.47 -27.53
N ASN A 532 -12.65 5.33 -28.77
CA ASN A 532 -14.07 5.38 -29.08
C ASN A 532 -14.87 4.27 -28.38
N GLU A 533 -14.31 3.07 -28.28
CA GLU A 533 -14.92 1.95 -27.56
C GLU A 533 -14.99 2.21 -26.05
N THR A 534 -13.92 2.73 -25.47
CA THR A 534 -13.90 3.15 -24.06
C THR A 534 -14.95 4.23 -23.78
N ASP A 535 -15.08 5.22 -24.67
CA ASP A 535 -16.06 6.29 -24.54
C ASP A 535 -17.50 5.79 -24.75
N LYS A 536 -17.70 4.82 -25.65
CA LYS A 536 -18.98 4.15 -25.85
C LYS A 536 -19.38 3.35 -24.61
N LEU A 537 -18.48 2.52 -24.07
CA LEU A 537 -18.71 1.76 -22.85
C LEU A 537 -18.99 2.67 -21.65
N ARG A 538 -18.26 3.78 -21.51
CA ARG A 538 -18.56 4.80 -20.48
C ARG A 538 -19.95 5.41 -20.66
N SER A 539 -20.33 5.77 -21.88
CA SER A 539 -21.65 6.32 -22.20
C SER A 539 -22.77 5.33 -21.90
N ASP A 540 -22.59 4.06 -22.27
CA ASP A 540 -23.58 3.01 -22.06
C ASP A 540 -23.68 2.62 -20.58
N ASN A 541 -22.56 2.60 -19.83
CA ASN A 541 -22.57 2.43 -18.37
C ASN A 541 -23.33 3.56 -17.67
N VAL A 542 -23.17 4.81 -18.10
CA VAL A 542 -23.94 5.96 -17.57
C VAL A 542 -25.44 5.84 -17.89
N LYS A 543 -25.82 5.40 -19.10
CA LYS A 543 -27.23 5.14 -19.43
C LYS A 543 -27.82 3.96 -18.67
N LEU A 544 -27.02 2.92 -18.43
CA LEU A 544 -27.43 1.77 -17.63
C LEU A 544 -27.70 2.22 -16.19
N TYR A 545 -26.83 3.05 -15.64
CA TYR A 545 -27.02 3.69 -14.34
C TYR A 545 -28.28 4.56 -14.30
N GLU A 546 -28.54 5.39 -15.32
CA GLU A 546 -29.78 6.15 -15.47
C GLU A 546 -31.02 5.24 -15.46
N LYS A 547 -30.98 4.11 -16.18
CA LYS A 547 -32.08 3.13 -16.23
C LYS A 547 -32.28 2.42 -14.89
N ILE A 548 -31.20 2.05 -14.19
CA ILE A 548 -31.25 1.47 -12.84
C ILE A 548 -31.89 2.47 -11.87
N ARG A 549 -31.46 3.74 -11.88
CA ARG A 549 -32.04 4.80 -11.04
C ARG A 549 -33.50 5.08 -11.37
N PHE A 550 -33.87 5.07 -12.66
CA PHE A 550 -35.26 5.24 -13.08
C PHE A 550 -36.14 4.07 -12.61
N LEU A 551 -35.65 2.82 -12.67
CA LEU A 551 -36.35 1.65 -12.16
C LEU A 551 -36.45 1.64 -10.62
N GLN A 552 -35.41 2.11 -9.92
CA GLN A 552 -35.44 2.32 -8.46
C GLN A 552 -36.39 3.46 -8.04
N SER A 553 -36.72 4.39 -8.95
CA SER A 553 -37.65 5.50 -8.67
C SER A 553 -39.14 5.11 -8.75
N TYR A 554 -39.45 3.91 -9.26
CA TYR A 554 -40.79 3.34 -9.11
C TYR A 554 -40.93 2.71 -7.73
N PRO A 555 -42.00 3.01 -6.97
CA PRO A 555 -42.17 2.47 -5.63
C PRO A 555 -42.63 1.01 -5.72
N ASN A 556 -41.68 0.09 -5.93
CA ASN A 556 -41.91 -1.33 -5.67
C ASN A 556 -41.47 -1.65 -4.24
N LYS A 557 -42.45 -2.17 -3.51
CA LYS A 557 -42.42 -2.53 -2.10
C LYS A 557 -41.49 -3.73 -1.88
N SER A 558 -40.21 -3.45 -1.68
CA SER A 558 -39.24 -4.39 -1.10
C SER A 558 -38.21 -3.59 -0.31
N GLU A 559 -38.54 -3.38 0.96
CA GLU A 559 -37.60 -2.94 1.99
C GLU A 559 -36.47 -3.97 2.14
N ASN A 560 -35.28 -3.46 2.46
CA ASN A 560 -34.05 -4.17 2.85
C ASN A 560 -33.11 -4.64 1.73
N HIS A 561 -32.36 -3.69 1.15
CA HIS A 561 -30.94 -3.88 0.80
C HIS A 561 -30.28 -2.51 0.62
N ALA A 562 -29.82 -1.91 1.71
CA ALA A 562 -28.89 -0.80 1.68
C ALA A 562 -27.53 -1.35 2.13
N SER A 563 -26.78 -1.91 1.18
CA SER A 563 -25.44 -2.48 1.40
C SER A 563 -24.50 -1.97 0.31
N SER A 564 -23.47 -1.26 0.76
CA SER A 564 -22.28 -0.74 0.05
C SER A 564 -22.51 -0.11 -1.33
N VAL A 565 -22.49 1.22 -1.39
CA VAL A 565 -22.23 1.95 -2.63
C VAL A 565 -20.82 1.57 -3.08
N ASP A 566 -20.72 0.78 -4.15
CA ASP A 566 -19.45 0.41 -4.77
C ASP A 566 -18.76 1.67 -5.34
N ASP A 567 -17.44 1.76 -5.24
CA ASP A 567 -16.66 2.93 -5.69
C ASP A 567 -16.90 3.22 -7.19
N THR A 568 -17.23 2.16 -7.96
CA THR A 568 -17.60 2.24 -9.38
C THR A 568 -18.99 2.88 -9.58
N GLU A 569 -19.96 2.55 -8.74
CA GLU A 569 -21.30 3.14 -8.74
C GLU A 569 -21.25 4.62 -8.36
N SER A 570 -20.42 4.98 -7.38
CA SER A 570 -20.13 6.38 -7.01
C SER A 570 -19.55 7.18 -8.18
N GLN A 571 -18.61 6.59 -8.93
CA GLN A 571 -17.99 7.24 -10.09
C GLN A 571 -18.96 7.49 -11.25
N TYR A 572 -19.87 6.56 -11.53
CA TYR A 572 -20.89 6.73 -12.56
C TYR A 572 -22.08 7.58 -12.07
N SER A 573 -22.39 7.55 -10.78
CA SER A 573 -23.36 8.44 -10.13
C SER A 573 -22.94 9.90 -10.25
N SER A 574 -21.68 10.20 -9.92
CA SER A 574 -21.13 11.54 -10.06
C SER A 574 -21.17 12.04 -11.52
N GLN A 575 -20.83 11.18 -12.49
CA GLN A 575 -20.92 11.52 -13.92
C GLN A 575 -22.35 11.73 -14.41
N TYR A 576 -23.31 10.98 -13.87
CA TYR A 576 -24.73 11.15 -14.15
C TYR A 576 -25.27 12.47 -13.57
N GLU A 577 -24.97 12.78 -12.31
CA GLU A 577 -25.36 14.03 -11.65
C GLU A 577 -24.71 15.28 -12.29
N GLU A 578 -23.48 15.15 -12.81
CA GLU A 578 -22.81 16.22 -13.56
C GLU A 578 -23.52 16.52 -14.89
N ARG A 579 -24.08 15.49 -15.56
CA ARG A 579 -24.84 15.64 -16.80
C ARG A 579 -26.26 16.17 -16.58
N LEU A 580 -26.90 15.83 -15.46
CA LEU A 580 -28.27 16.24 -15.17
C LEU A 580 -28.38 17.70 -14.69
N ASN A 581 -27.29 18.29 -14.19
CA ASN A 581 -27.28 19.65 -13.65
C ASN A 581 -26.90 20.71 -14.73
N PRO A 582 -27.88 21.36 -15.39
CA PRO A 582 -27.61 22.40 -16.41
C PRO A 582 -26.78 23.56 -15.85
N PHE A 583 -26.90 23.83 -14.55
CA PHE A 583 -26.12 24.84 -13.83
C PHE A 583 -24.63 24.50 -13.73
N ASN A 584 -24.21 23.23 -13.65
CA ASN A 584 -22.80 22.87 -13.60
C ASN A 584 -22.12 23.09 -14.94
N THR A 585 -22.78 22.69 -16.04
CA THR A 585 -22.32 23.01 -17.41
C THR A 585 -22.26 24.51 -17.67
N PHE A 586 -23.24 25.28 -17.18
CA PHE A 586 -23.24 26.74 -17.27
C PHE A 586 -22.09 27.35 -16.47
N ASN A 587 -21.91 26.93 -15.21
CA ASN A 587 -20.88 27.44 -14.31
C ASN A 587 -19.46 27.08 -14.81
N ARG A 588 -19.29 25.91 -15.45
CA ARG A 588 -18.04 25.50 -16.11
C ARG A 588 -17.74 26.35 -17.35
N LYS A 589 -18.74 26.63 -18.20
CA LYS A 589 -18.61 27.54 -19.34
C LYS A 589 -18.35 28.99 -18.90
N GLU A 590 -18.99 29.43 -17.83
CA GLU A 590 -18.79 30.77 -17.26
C GLU A 590 -17.39 30.91 -16.65
N ARG A 591 -16.91 29.89 -15.93
CA ARG A 591 -15.55 29.84 -15.38
C ARG A 591 -14.48 29.83 -16.48
N MET A 592 -14.73 29.12 -17.59
CA MET A 592 -13.89 29.17 -18.79
C MET A 592 -13.87 30.56 -19.42
N LYS A 593 -15.03 31.21 -19.55
CA LYS A 593 -15.14 32.58 -20.08
C LYS A 593 -14.40 33.60 -19.21
N ARG A 594 -14.55 33.50 -17.88
CA ARG A 594 -13.80 34.31 -16.91
C ARG A 594 -12.29 34.05 -17.00
N TYR A 595 -11.88 32.79 -17.19
CA TYR A 595 -10.47 32.42 -17.38
C TYR A 595 -9.87 32.97 -18.68
N MET A 596 -10.63 32.98 -19.78
CA MET A 596 -10.19 33.54 -21.06
C MET A 596 -10.07 35.07 -21.00
N ASN A 597 -10.95 35.73 -20.25
CA ASN A 597 -10.95 37.18 -20.04
C ASN A 597 -9.89 37.69 -19.04
N LEU A 598 -9.15 36.80 -18.36
CA LEU A 598 -8.07 37.21 -17.46
C LEU A 598 -6.85 37.72 -18.25
N LYS A 599 -6.17 38.73 -17.72
CA LYS A 599 -4.93 39.23 -18.32
C LYS A 599 -3.80 38.21 -18.17
N PRO A 600 -2.77 38.22 -19.03
CA PRO A 600 -1.71 37.20 -19.01
C PRO A 600 -1.01 37.04 -17.65
N TYR A 601 -0.79 38.12 -16.91
CA TYR A 601 -0.20 38.07 -15.57
C TYR A 601 -1.15 37.47 -14.53
N ASP A 602 -2.45 37.75 -14.62
CA ASP A 602 -3.45 37.14 -13.74
C ASP A 602 -3.56 35.62 -14.00
N LYS A 603 -3.37 35.18 -15.25
CA LYS A 603 -3.32 33.75 -15.58
C LYS A 603 -2.13 33.06 -14.92
N ILE A 604 -0.97 33.71 -14.88
CA ILE A 604 0.24 33.19 -14.24
C ILE A 604 0.06 33.09 -12.72
N THR A 605 -0.48 34.13 -12.08
CA THR A 605 -0.78 34.10 -10.64
C THR A 605 -1.81 33.03 -10.30
N LEU A 606 -2.84 32.87 -11.15
CA LEU A 606 -3.89 31.89 -10.93
C LEU A 606 -3.40 30.45 -11.21
N SER A 607 -2.47 30.26 -12.14
CA SER A 607 -1.78 28.96 -12.32
C SER A 607 -0.84 28.65 -11.15
N MET A 608 -0.11 29.65 -10.64
CA MET A 608 0.77 29.50 -9.49
C MET A 608 -0.04 29.18 -8.23
N GLY A 609 -1.16 29.88 -8.02
CA GLY A 609 -2.10 29.62 -6.93
C GLY A 609 -2.76 28.24 -7.02
N ARG A 610 -3.13 27.78 -8.22
CA ARG A 610 -3.64 26.41 -8.42
C ARG A 610 -2.57 25.35 -8.17
N PHE A 611 -1.32 25.61 -8.56
CA PHE A 611 -0.20 24.71 -8.30
C PHE A 611 0.07 24.56 -6.80
N ILE A 612 0.10 25.68 -6.06
CA ILE A 612 0.29 25.69 -4.61
C ILE A 612 -0.90 25.01 -3.90
N MET A 613 -2.13 25.26 -4.34
CA MET A 613 -3.33 24.70 -3.69
C MET A 613 -3.57 23.23 -4.05
N GLY A 614 -3.17 22.80 -5.26
CA GLY A 614 -3.41 21.46 -5.79
C GLY A 614 -2.46 20.39 -5.26
N ASN A 615 -1.28 20.77 -4.75
CA ASN A 615 -0.31 19.82 -4.21
C ASN A 615 -0.14 20.01 -2.69
N LYS A 616 -0.34 18.93 -1.92
CA LYS A 616 -0.18 18.92 -0.45
C LYS A 616 1.22 19.39 -0.03
N VAL A 617 2.25 18.98 -0.76
CA VAL A 617 3.66 19.36 -0.49
C VAL A 617 3.89 20.84 -0.75
N ALA A 618 3.39 21.37 -1.88
CA ALA A 618 3.54 22.78 -2.23
C ALA A 618 2.88 23.69 -1.18
N ARG A 619 1.70 23.30 -0.68
CA ARG A 619 1.00 24.02 0.39
C ARG A 619 1.82 24.09 1.68
N THR A 620 2.41 22.97 2.10
CA THR A 620 3.27 22.91 3.28
C THR A 620 4.52 23.77 3.12
N VAL A 621 5.17 23.74 1.95
CA VAL A 621 6.35 24.57 1.65
C VAL A 621 5.99 26.06 1.68
N THR A 622 4.89 26.47 1.04
CA THR A 622 4.46 27.88 1.06
C THR A 622 4.10 28.35 2.47
N PHE A 623 3.46 27.51 3.29
CA PHE A 623 3.15 27.83 4.68
C PHE A 623 4.43 28.10 5.49
N PHE A 624 5.41 27.18 5.47
CA PHE A 624 6.67 27.39 6.17
C PHE A 624 7.48 28.56 5.60
N TYR A 625 7.44 28.78 4.28
CA TYR A 625 8.07 29.93 3.64
C TYR A 625 7.46 31.26 4.14
N THR A 626 6.13 31.34 4.27
CA THR A 626 5.49 32.54 4.81
C THR A 626 5.84 32.77 6.28
N ILE A 627 5.86 31.71 7.12
CA ILE A 627 6.28 31.83 8.53
C ILE A 627 7.73 32.31 8.62
N PHE A 628 8.62 31.69 7.85
CA PHE A 628 10.03 32.07 7.83
C PHE A 628 10.21 33.54 7.43
N LEU A 629 9.49 33.99 6.40
CA LEU A 629 9.54 35.39 5.96
C LEU A 629 9.02 36.35 7.04
N HIS A 630 7.94 36.01 7.74
CA HIS A 630 7.43 36.82 8.85
C HIS A 630 8.43 36.86 10.02
N CYS A 631 9.03 35.73 10.40
CA CYS A 631 10.08 35.67 11.40
C CYS A 631 11.30 36.51 11.00
N PHE A 632 11.71 36.42 9.73
CA PHE A 632 12.83 37.19 9.20
C PHE A 632 12.57 38.70 9.25
N VAL A 633 11.40 39.14 8.78
CA VAL A 633 10.99 40.55 8.86
C VAL A 633 10.93 41.02 10.30
N PHE A 634 10.37 40.21 11.21
CA PHE A 634 10.30 40.54 12.63
C PHE A 634 11.70 40.68 13.26
N LEU A 635 12.63 39.78 12.95
CA LEU A 635 14.02 39.87 13.41
C LEU A 635 14.73 41.12 12.89
N VAL A 636 14.53 41.48 11.62
CA VAL A 636 15.10 42.70 11.02
C VAL A 636 14.54 43.94 11.70
N LEU A 637 13.22 44.01 11.89
CA LEU A 637 12.57 45.12 12.59
C LEU A 637 12.98 45.20 14.06
N TYR A 638 13.09 44.07 14.75
CA TYR A 638 13.58 44.00 16.13
C TYR A 638 15.02 44.52 16.23
N LYS A 639 15.90 44.09 15.32
CA LYS A 639 17.30 44.54 15.29
C LYS A 639 17.41 46.03 15.00
N LEU A 640 16.59 46.56 14.08
CA LEU A 640 16.50 48.00 13.80
C LEU A 640 16.03 48.78 15.03
N ALA A 641 14.92 48.36 15.65
CA ALA A 641 14.37 48.99 16.84
C ALA A 641 15.33 48.96 18.04
N HIS A 642 16.00 47.83 18.27
CA HIS A 642 17.00 47.69 19.32
C HIS A 642 18.22 48.59 19.06
N THR A 643 18.68 48.68 17.81
CA THR A 643 19.81 49.56 17.46
C THR A 643 19.44 51.04 17.65
N GLU A 644 18.22 51.43 17.29
CA GLU A 644 17.68 52.78 17.54
C GLU A 644 17.55 53.06 19.04
N SER A 645 17.04 52.11 19.84
CA SER A 645 16.93 52.26 21.29
C SER A 645 18.29 52.48 21.94
N CYS A 646 19.29 51.63 21.64
CA CYS A 646 20.64 51.81 22.18
C CYS A 646 21.25 53.17 21.82
N LYS A 647 21.00 53.69 20.60
CA LYS A 647 21.46 55.03 20.23
C LYS A 647 20.78 56.12 21.05
N ARG A 648 19.48 55.99 21.31
CA ARG A 648 18.72 56.93 22.14
C ARG A 648 19.18 56.88 23.60
N ASP A 649 19.40 55.69 24.15
CA ASP A 649 19.87 55.51 25.53
C ASP A 649 21.28 56.08 25.71
N MET A 650 22.18 55.85 24.76
CA MET A 650 23.53 56.43 24.77
C MET A 650 23.51 57.96 24.63
N ALA A 651 22.60 58.52 23.82
CA ALA A 651 22.42 59.96 23.72
C ALA A 651 21.87 60.57 25.02
N ALA A 652 20.91 59.90 25.66
CA ALA A 652 20.36 60.31 26.95
C ALA A 652 21.41 60.25 28.06
N GLU A 653 22.23 59.19 28.12
CA GLU A 653 23.33 59.06 29.09
C GLU A 653 24.40 60.14 28.85
N CYS A 654 24.75 60.44 27.61
CA CYS A 654 25.64 61.55 27.28
C CYS A 654 25.08 62.90 27.74
N GLN A 655 23.77 63.13 27.55
CA GLN A 655 23.11 64.36 28.00
C GLN A 655 23.07 64.46 29.53
N GLU A 656 22.79 63.36 30.23
CA GLU A 656 22.79 63.31 31.69
C GLU A 656 24.19 63.57 32.26
N ARG A 657 25.22 62.92 31.70
CA ARG A 657 26.61 63.16 32.09
C ARG A 657 27.05 64.59 31.80
N PHE A 658 26.63 65.17 30.68
CA PHE A 658 26.88 66.58 30.37
C PHE A 658 26.17 67.51 31.36
N ALA A 659 24.90 67.28 31.68
CA ALA A 659 24.16 68.05 32.67
C ALA A 659 24.77 67.94 34.07
N ALA A 660 25.20 66.74 34.49
CA ALA A 660 25.90 66.52 35.74
C ALA A 660 27.27 67.24 35.76
N HIS A 661 28.02 67.22 34.65
CA HIS A 661 29.25 67.97 34.50
C HIS A 661 29.01 69.49 34.62
N MET A 662 28.01 70.02 33.92
CA MET A 662 27.62 71.43 34.02
C MET A 662 27.23 71.82 35.46
N MET A 663 26.45 70.99 36.14
CA MET A 663 26.07 71.21 37.54
C MET A 663 27.25 71.08 38.51
N LYS A 664 28.27 70.29 38.21
CA LYS A 664 29.42 70.07 39.11
C LYS A 664 30.53 71.09 38.93
N PHE A 665 30.81 71.50 37.69
CA PHE A 665 31.97 72.34 37.36
C PHE A 665 31.60 73.78 36.98
N HIS A 666 30.32 74.06 36.67
CA HIS A 666 29.86 75.39 36.25
C HIS A 666 28.76 76.00 37.15
N LYS A 667 28.49 75.41 38.34
CA LYS A 667 27.66 76.05 39.38
C LYS A 667 28.40 77.25 39.98
N GLY A 668 28.26 78.41 39.35
CA GLY A 668 28.86 79.66 39.82
C GLY A 668 28.82 80.82 38.83
N HIS A 669 28.17 80.67 37.67
CA HIS A 669 27.92 81.77 36.74
C HIS A 669 26.41 81.90 36.51
N GLU A 670 25.72 82.47 37.50
CA GLU A 670 24.54 83.32 37.28
C GLU A 670 24.86 84.70 37.83
#